data_AF-A0A6G0VML6-F1
#
_entry.id   AF-A0A6G0VML6-F1
#
_cell.length_a   1.000
_cell.length_b   1.000
_cell.length_c   1.000
_cell.angle_alpha   90.00
_cell.angle_beta   90.00
_cell.angle_gamma   90.00
#
_symmetry.space_group_name_H-M   'P 1'
#
loop_
_entity.id
_entity.type
_entity.pdbx_description
1 polymer ?
#
loop_
_entity_poly.entity_id
_entity_poly.type
_entity_poly.pdbx_seq_one_letter_code
_entity_poly.pdbx_strand_id
1 'polypeptide(L)'
;MGIAVGQQQQHQQSLSSVGIVDSVASTSNVNDSIPQQAPTPPAPSVKRANTNSARNIVKFKKARIGMVNTPGFIELDSALDRTVVWYYRGNTENCESYQVFLESIKLELIEKINYCVRINPIKYNLKLESVYAHRELPAENRAFKTVSREAYIHSDVRAMVDEDFAALMSEEDRYIKKGSGFTLSSIDGLLLGIYEHTPLGGSSYIPLPENIMRKKAVINPMNIDDDCFKWAILARHVPVGHHNRVGQNYYNEEHRYDFSELSSPTPISEIHIFERRNKGVSVNVYGLKPGKGGKVGKGEKDEKVGKESVVYPIRVVENEKAEHFDLLVIEGSERLHYTYISNFSRLVRSQKTSHESRLFICKRCFTSFDEQVKKNKLRGNEALQQHMRLCGLNKPILPVMPEEGEVLGFNGWANMQRHPFAIYADFEALLEKQTERVGASTDGIHAHHPISYGYFVKAAADVPVALMEKYDIPQTPVIYRGSESRDEVAKHFIASVTALAIRLGNLLKATNVPISMGVEELRAHNAKSVCDMCNLGFTETRWKVADHCHLSGRLRHTLCAPCNLKLTTPKFVPCFLHNLSKYDAHFIVTELGYDKKSITVIPNTEENYISFSKRVMPDFSVRFLDSCRFMASSLAELAGNLLTRPGDFEKFRETAKVFQPT
;
A
#
# COMPACT_ATOMS: atom_id res chain seq x y z
N MET A 1 11.33 -22.93 -60.97
CA MET A 1 12.68 -23.06 -60.36
C MET A 1 12.47 -23.14 -58.85
N GLY A 2 12.83 -24.17 -58.09
CA GLY A 2 13.29 -25.53 -58.44
C GLY A 2 14.18 -26.11 -57.32
N ILE A 3 13.89 -27.36 -56.86
CA ILE A 3 14.83 -28.28 -56.14
C ILE A 3 15.18 -27.83 -54.68
N ALA A 4 15.38 -28.64 -53.62
CA ALA A 4 15.28 -30.06 -53.25
C ALA A 4 14.74 -30.13 -51.80
N VAL A 5 14.03 -31.15 -51.28
CA VAL A 5 14.33 -32.60 -51.08
C VAL A 5 15.49 -32.87 -50.09
N GLY A 6 15.18 -33.62 -49.02
CA GLY A 6 16.14 -34.06 -48.00
C GLY A 6 15.49 -34.98 -46.96
N GLN A 7 15.24 -36.24 -47.32
CA GLN A 7 14.83 -37.29 -46.38
C GLN A 7 16.06 -37.94 -45.74
N GLN A 8 15.94 -38.45 -44.50
CA GLN A 8 16.48 -39.79 -44.20
C GLN A 8 15.76 -40.49 -43.03
N GLN A 9 15.47 -41.76 -43.29
CA GLN A 9 15.08 -42.85 -42.38
C GLN A 9 16.38 -43.45 -41.75
N GLN A 10 16.46 -44.46 -40.86
CA GLN A 10 15.54 -45.36 -40.14
C GLN A 10 16.34 -46.11 -39.05
N HIS A 11 15.69 -46.63 -37.99
CA HIS A 11 15.79 -48.00 -37.43
C HIS A 11 15.13 -48.03 -36.03
N GLN A 12 14.05 -48.80 -35.81
CA GLN A 12 14.02 -50.26 -35.49
C GLN A 12 14.70 -50.53 -34.14
N GLN A 13 14.04 -50.97 -33.06
CA GLN A 13 13.27 -52.21 -32.76
C GLN A 13 13.75 -52.61 -31.32
N SER A 14 13.09 -53.38 -30.46
CA SER A 14 11.82 -54.14 -30.50
C SER A 14 11.48 -54.72 -29.12
N LEU A 15 10.19 -54.96 -28.83
CA LEU A 15 9.65 -56.04 -27.95
C LEU A 15 10.01 -55.95 -26.43
N SER A 16 9.32 -56.53 -25.44
CA SER A 16 8.15 -57.44 -25.30
C SER A 16 7.74 -57.50 -23.80
N SER A 17 6.57 -57.97 -23.31
CA SER A 17 5.19 -58.17 -23.82
C SER A 17 4.32 -58.90 -22.74
N VAL A 18 2.98 -58.79 -22.76
CA VAL A 18 1.99 -59.63 -21.99
C VAL A 18 1.91 -59.34 -20.47
N GLY A 19 0.78 -59.42 -19.74
CA GLY A 19 -0.66 -59.66 -20.03
C GLY A 19 -1.55 -59.24 -18.82
N ILE A 20 -2.85 -58.92 -18.95
CA ILE A 20 -4.06 -59.78 -18.72
C ILE A 20 -3.95 -60.60 -17.39
N VAL A 21 -4.87 -60.62 -16.39
CA VAL A 21 -6.35 -60.79 -16.40
C VAL A 21 -7.04 -60.20 -15.12
N ASP A 22 -8.39 -60.28 -15.09
CA ASP A 22 -9.40 -59.74 -14.16
C ASP A 22 -9.48 -60.28 -12.70
N SER A 23 -10.52 -59.76 -11.99
CA SER A 23 -11.29 -60.34 -10.85
C SER A 23 -10.77 -60.07 -9.42
N VAL A 24 -11.56 -60.05 -8.34
CA VAL A 24 -12.92 -59.62 -7.96
C VAL A 24 -13.07 -60.01 -6.47
N ALA A 25 -13.43 -59.03 -5.61
CA ALA A 25 -14.12 -59.15 -4.31
C ALA A 25 -13.56 -59.95 -3.09
N SER A 26 -14.00 -59.45 -1.92
CA SER A 26 -14.31 -60.17 -0.66
C SER A 26 -13.22 -60.40 0.41
N THR A 27 -13.30 -59.57 1.47
CA THR A 27 -13.34 -59.96 2.90
C THR A 27 -12.40 -61.04 3.46
N SER A 28 -11.59 -60.63 4.46
CA SER A 28 -11.65 -61.23 5.81
C SER A 28 -10.86 -60.39 6.83
N ASN A 29 -11.38 -60.31 8.06
CA ASN A 29 -10.67 -59.73 9.21
C ASN A 29 -9.69 -60.78 9.77
N VAL A 30 -8.48 -60.35 10.13
CA VAL A 30 -7.67 -61.01 11.17
C VAL A 30 -7.17 -59.94 12.13
N ASN A 31 -7.14 -60.29 13.40
CA ASN A 31 -7.10 -59.37 14.53
C ASN A 31 -5.67 -59.22 15.11
N ASP A 32 -5.52 -58.15 15.90
CA ASP A 32 -4.62 -58.01 17.06
C ASP A 32 -3.11 -57.67 16.92
N SER A 33 -2.73 -56.74 17.82
CA SER A 33 -1.40 -56.55 18.44
C SER A 33 -0.30 -55.77 17.70
N ILE A 34 -0.36 -54.43 17.81
CA ILE A 34 0.83 -53.54 17.71
C ILE A 34 0.96 -52.77 19.05
N PRO A 35 2.16 -52.71 19.67
CA PRO A 35 2.32 -52.13 21.01
C PRO A 35 2.22 -50.60 21.05
N GLN A 36 1.74 -50.10 22.18
CA GLN A 36 1.62 -48.66 22.46
C GLN A 36 2.99 -47.97 22.55
N GLN A 37 3.24 -46.98 21.69
CA GLN A 37 4.18 -45.90 21.99
C GLN A 37 3.39 -44.64 22.38
N ALA A 38 3.87 -43.93 23.40
CA ALA A 38 3.18 -42.79 23.97
C ALA A 38 3.09 -41.60 22.99
N PRO A 39 1.97 -40.86 22.96
CA PRO A 39 1.83 -39.70 22.09
C PRO A 39 2.74 -38.56 22.53
N THR A 40 3.61 -38.11 21.62
CA THR A 40 4.37 -36.86 21.76
C THR A 40 3.42 -35.65 21.86
N PRO A 41 3.72 -34.66 22.73
CA PRO A 41 2.86 -33.49 22.89
C PRO A 41 2.86 -32.64 21.61
N PRO A 42 1.69 -32.12 21.16
CA PRO A 42 1.61 -31.32 19.96
C PRO A 42 2.28 -29.95 20.16
N ALA A 43 3.04 -29.50 19.15
CA ALA A 43 3.66 -28.18 19.14
C ALA A 43 2.60 -27.06 19.28
N PRO A 44 2.89 -25.96 19.99
CA PRO A 44 1.91 -24.92 20.27
C PRO A 44 1.50 -24.19 18.99
N SER A 45 0.29 -24.48 18.49
CA SER A 45 -0.31 -23.77 17.38
C SER A 45 -0.51 -22.29 17.73
N VAL A 46 0.09 -21.38 16.97
CA VAL A 46 -0.15 -19.94 17.09
C VAL A 46 -1.57 -19.62 16.63
N LYS A 47 -2.53 -19.70 17.56
CA LYS A 47 -3.88 -19.20 17.35
C LYS A 47 -3.82 -17.68 17.30
N ARG A 48 -4.10 -17.10 16.13
CA ARG A 48 -4.42 -15.67 16.01
C ARG A 48 -5.52 -15.35 17.03
N ALA A 49 -5.24 -14.45 17.97
CA ALA A 49 -6.23 -14.00 18.93
C ALA A 49 -7.39 -13.32 18.19
N ASN A 50 -8.57 -13.93 18.23
CA ASN A 50 -9.79 -13.30 17.74
C ASN A 50 -10.06 -12.02 18.54
N THR A 51 -10.55 -11.00 17.84
CA THR A 51 -10.96 -9.71 18.38
C THR A 51 -11.80 -9.85 19.66
N ASN A 52 -11.38 -9.17 20.72
CA ASN A 52 -12.07 -9.15 22.02
C ASN A 52 -13.55 -8.77 21.86
N SER A 53 -14.46 -9.65 22.25
CA SER A 53 -15.90 -9.35 22.19
C SER A 53 -16.29 -8.31 23.26
N ALA A 54 -17.21 -7.40 22.92
CA ALA A 54 -17.66 -6.33 23.81
C ALA A 54 -18.21 -6.85 25.16
N ARG A 55 -18.76 -8.07 25.20
CA ARG A 55 -19.25 -8.71 26.44
C ARG A 55 -18.15 -8.96 27.47
N ASN A 56 -16.91 -9.21 27.05
CA ASN A 56 -15.80 -9.44 27.98
C ASN A 56 -15.31 -8.12 28.60
N ILE A 57 -15.22 -7.05 27.79
CA ILE A 57 -14.81 -5.71 28.25
C ILE A 57 -15.76 -5.19 29.35
N VAL A 58 -17.08 -5.37 29.17
CA VAL A 58 -18.08 -4.96 30.17
C VAL A 58 -17.99 -5.77 31.48
N LYS A 59 -17.69 -7.08 31.41
CA LYS A 59 -17.45 -7.90 32.62
C LYS A 59 -16.21 -7.43 33.39
N PHE A 60 -15.09 -7.21 32.70
CA PHE A 60 -13.87 -6.69 33.33
C PHE A 60 -14.04 -5.26 33.87
N LYS A 61 -14.89 -4.42 33.26
CA LYS A 61 -15.22 -3.09 33.81
C LYS A 61 -16.03 -3.20 35.11
N LYS A 62 -17.11 -4.01 35.13
CA LYS A 62 -17.91 -4.22 36.35
C LYS A 62 -17.11 -4.84 37.51
N ALA A 63 -16.20 -5.77 37.22
CA ALA A 63 -15.33 -6.35 38.24
C ALA A 63 -14.39 -5.30 38.88
N ARG A 64 -13.78 -4.43 38.07
CA ARG A 64 -12.90 -3.35 38.55
C ARG A 64 -13.64 -2.30 39.37
N ILE A 65 -14.83 -1.88 38.93
CA ILE A 65 -15.68 -0.93 39.67
C ILE A 65 -16.10 -1.49 41.04
N GLY A 66 -16.30 -2.80 41.15
CA GLY A 66 -16.65 -3.47 42.43
C GLY A 66 -15.48 -3.67 43.41
N MET A 67 -14.24 -3.34 43.05
CA MET A 67 -13.05 -3.59 43.89
C MET A 67 -12.47 -2.35 44.57
N VAL A 68 -12.99 -1.14 44.32
CA VAL A 68 -12.35 0.13 44.74
C VAL A 68 -13.24 0.94 45.67
N ASN A 69 -13.05 0.71 46.98
CA ASN A 69 -13.60 1.55 48.07
C ASN A 69 -12.48 2.26 48.88
N THR A 70 -11.25 2.28 48.38
CA THR A 70 -10.07 2.85 49.06
C THR A 70 -9.45 3.99 48.24
N PRO A 71 -9.00 5.10 48.87
CA PRO A 71 -8.29 6.18 48.17
C PRO A 71 -6.97 5.73 47.57
N GLY A 72 -6.49 6.42 46.52
CA GLY A 72 -5.20 6.18 45.88
C GLY A 72 -5.25 5.34 44.60
N PHE A 73 -4.13 5.34 43.86
CA PHE A 73 -3.93 4.56 42.65
C PHE A 73 -3.60 3.08 42.95
N ILE A 74 -4.57 2.19 42.74
CA ILE A 74 -4.48 0.76 43.07
C ILE A 74 -3.94 -0.04 41.87
N GLU A 75 -3.01 -0.97 42.12
CA GLU A 75 -2.50 -1.90 41.10
C GLU A 75 -3.60 -2.90 40.70
N LEU A 76 -3.95 -2.95 39.41
CA LEU A 76 -4.99 -3.84 38.90
C LEU A 76 -4.45 -5.16 38.35
N ASP A 77 -3.34 -5.09 37.61
CA ASP A 77 -2.75 -6.21 36.89
C ASP A 77 -1.30 -5.89 36.51
N SER A 78 -0.47 -6.92 36.36
CA SER A 78 0.92 -6.81 35.91
C SER A 78 1.25 -7.90 34.89
N ALA A 79 1.68 -7.52 33.70
CA ALA A 79 1.98 -8.43 32.59
C ALA A 79 3.48 -8.49 32.27
N LEU A 80 3.91 -9.56 31.59
CA LEU A 80 5.29 -9.77 31.09
C LEU A 80 6.33 -9.52 32.20
N ASP A 81 6.35 -10.38 33.22
CA ASP A 81 7.29 -10.31 34.36
C ASP A 81 7.36 -8.93 35.06
N ARG A 82 6.21 -8.24 35.12
CA ARG A 82 5.98 -6.87 35.67
C ARG A 82 6.55 -5.71 34.84
N THR A 83 6.99 -5.95 33.60
CA THR A 83 7.38 -4.88 32.65
C THR A 83 6.22 -3.93 32.28
N VAL A 84 4.96 -4.35 32.47
CA VAL A 84 3.78 -3.47 32.34
C VAL A 84 2.91 -3.58 33.58
N VAL A 85 2.60 -2.43 34.21
CA VAL A 85 1.77 -2.35 35.41
C VAL A 85 0.66 -1.33 35.21
N TRP A 86 -0.58 -1.73 35.49
CA TRP A 86 -1.75 -0.86 35.39
C TRP A 86 -2.24 -0.41 36.77
N TYR A 87 -2.35 0.90 36.95
CA TYR A 87 -2.92 1.52 38.13
C TYR A 87 -4.29 2.15 37.82
N TYR A 88 -5.21 2.14 38.78
CA TYR A 88 -6.53 2.74 38.63
C TYR A 88 -6.93 3.57 39.85
N ARG A 89 -7.54 4.72 39.59
CA ARG A 89 -8.19 5.59 40.56
C ARG A 89 -9.65 5.79 40.14
N GLY A 90 -10.57 5.21 40.91
CA GLY A 90 -12.01 5.40 40.70
C GLY A 90 -12.50 6.77 41.18
N ASN A 91 -13.62 7.24 40.63
CA ASN A 91 -14.31 8.46 41.06
C ASN A 91 -15.09 8.24 42.38
N THR A 92 -14.37 7.99 43.48
CA THR A 92 -14.96 7.77 44.81
C THR A 92 -15.59 9.03 45.43
N GLU A 93 -15.22 10.20 44.92
CA GLU A 93 -15.71 11.51 45.37
C GLU A 93 -17.01 11.94 44.65
N ASN A 94 -17.53 11.13 43.72
CA ASN A 94 -18.70 11.43 42.88
C ASN A 94 -18.60 12.78 42.14
N CYS A 95 -17.42 13.13 41.66
CA CYS A 95 -17.21 14.34 40.87
C CYS A 95 -18.07 14.31 39.60
N GLU A 96 -18.78 15.42 39.31
CA GLU A 96 -19.70 15.53 38.16
C GLU A 96 -19.02 16.05 36.88
N SER A 97 -17.79 16.58 36.98
CA SER A 97 -17.02 17.14 35.87
C SER A 97 -15.60 16.60 35.86
N TYR A 98 -15.06 16.33 34.66
CA TYR A 98 -13.67 15.88 34.50
C TYR A 98 -12.66 16.87 35.07
N GLN A 99 -12.90 18.18 34.98
CA GLN A 99 -11.97 19.18 35.52
C GLN A 99 -11.82 19.03 37.04
N VAL A 100 -12.93 18.82 37.75
CA VAL A 100 -12.94 18.62 39.22
C VAL A 100 -12.29 17.29 39.59
N PHE A 101 -12.62 16.22 38.85
CA PHE A 101 -12.05 14.88 39.08
C PHE A 101 -10.54 14.82 38.81
N LEU A 102 -10.06 15.42 37.73
CA LEU A 102 -8.64 15.40 37.37
C LEU A 102 -7.79 16.22 38.36
N GLU A 103 -8.27 17.39 38.80
CA GLU A 103 -7.57 18.18 39.82
C GLU A 103 -7.54 17.47 41.19
N SER A 104 -8.60 16.75 41.60
CA SER A 104 -8.59 16.05 42.91
C SER A 104 -7.56 14.92 42.97
N ILE A 105 -7.36 14.19 41.87
CA ILE A 105 -6.38 13.07 41.80
C ILE A 105 -4.96 13.50 41.37
N LYS A 106 -4.76 14.79 41.05
CA LYS A 106 -3.52 15.32 40.43
C LYS A 106 -2.27 15.09 41.26
N LEU A 107 -2.35 15.38 42.57
CA LEU A 107 -1.23 15.20 43.49
C LEU A 107 -0.89 13.70 43.66
N GLU A 108 -1.90 12.86 43.85
CA GLU A 108 -1.72 11.39 43.94
C GLU A 108 -1.04 10.83 42.68
N LEU A 109 -1.43 11.32 41.49
CA LEU A 109 -0.87 10.92 40.20
C LEU A 109 0.62 11.34 40.06
N ILE A 110 0.92 12.60 40.37
CA ILE A 110 2.29 13.14 40.32
C ILE A 110 3.20 12.39 41.31
N GLU A 111 2.74 12.12 42.53
CA GLU A 111 3.50 11.34 43.52
C GLU A 111 3.75 9.91 43.04
N LYS A 112 2.75 9.26 42.43
CA LYS A 112 2.85 7.89 41.90
C LYS A 112 3.83 7.80 40.73
N ILE A 113 3.79 8.73 39.78
CA ILE A 113 4.73 8.79 38.65
C ILE A 113 6.16 9.04 39.16
N ASN A 114 6.35 10.04 40.03
CA ASN A 114 7.66 10.31 40.65
C ASN A 114 8.21 9.14 41.47
N TYR A 115 7.35 8.38 42.16
CA TYR A 115 7.76 7.16 42.84
C TYR A 115 8.32 6.10 41.87
N CYS A 116 7.63 5.84 40.76
CA CYS A 116 8.10 4.87 39.76
C CYS A 116 9.38 5.34 39.05
N VAL A 117 9.44 6.61 38.65
CA VAL A 117 10.61 7.25 38.00
C VAL A 117 11.89 7.17 38.86
N ARG A 118 11.77 7.20 40.20
CA ARG A 118 12.93 7.06 41.12
C ARG A 118 13.51 5.65 41.16
N ILE A 119 12.76 4.64 40.73
CA ILE A 119 13.21 3.23 40.72
C ILE A 119 13.95 2.97 39.40
N ASN A 120 13.28 3.23 38.29
CA ASN A 120 13.80 3.14 36.93
C ASN A 120 13.15 4.25 36.09
N PRO A 121 13.76 4.71 34.99
CA PRO A 121 13.05 5.45 33.95
C PRO A 121 11.84 4.66 33.46
N ILE A 122 10.76 5.38 33.11
CA ILE A 122 9.51 4.76 32.70
C ILE A 122 8.95 5.41 31.44
N LYS A 123 8.09 4.66 30.77
CA LYS A 123 7.11 5.23 29.84
C LYS A 123 5.74 5.11 30.50
N TYR A 124 4.87 6.12 30.37
CA TYR A 124 3.53 6.08 30.94
C TYR A 124 2.48 6.64 29.96
N ASN A 125 1.20 6.29 30.17
CA ASN A 125 0.07 6.94 29.52
C ASN A 125 -1.15 6.97 30.44
N LEU A 126 -2.08 7.89 30.17
CA LEU A 126 -3.34 8.03 30.88
C LEU A 126 -4.52 7.58 30.01
N LYS A 127 -5.58 7.08 30.65
CA LYS A 127 -6.86 6.77 30.01
C LYS A 127 -8.01 7.04 30.97
N LEU A 128 -8.85 8.02 30.62
CA LEU A 128 -10.04 8.43 31.38
C LEU A 128 -11.25 7.62 30.87
N GLU A 129 -11.96 6.91 31.76
CA GLU A 129 -13.16 6.12 31.41
C GLU A 129 -14.45 6.77 31.97
N SER A 130 -15.51 6.76 31.17
CA SER A 130 -16.81 7.37 31.51
C SER A 130 -18.00 6.72 30.79
N VAL A 131 -19.21 7.11 31.18
CA VAL A 131 -20.49 6.73 30.56
C VAL A 131 -21.21 7.98 30.05
N TYR A 132 -21.66 7.95 28.81
CA TYR A 132 -22.50 8.98 28.19
C TYR A 132 -23.92 8.44 27.94
N ALA A 133 -24.92 9.27 28.22
CA ALA A 133 -26.33 8.98 27.98
C ALA A 133 -26.88 9.76 26.78
N HIS A 134 -27.93 9.25 26.16
CA HIS A 134 -28.68 9.90 25.08
C HIS A 134 -30.18 9.73 25.36
N ARG A 135 -31.03 10.66 24.91
CA ARG A 135 -32.49 10.60 25.19
C ARG A 135 -33.20 9.42 24.54
N GLU A 136 -32.75 9.05 23.34
CA GLU A 136 -33.40 8.04 22.48
C GLU A 136 -32.52 6.80 22.18
N LEU A 137 -31.26 6.78 22.66
CA LEU A 137 -30.28 5.73 22.37
C LEU A 137 -29.71 5.17 23.68
N PRO A 138 -29.33 3.89 23.73
CA PRO A 138 -28.75 3.29 24.93
C PRO A 138 -27.44 3.98 25.33
N ALA A 139 -27.18 4.05 26.64
CA ALA A 139 -25.97 4.65 27.19
C ALA A 139 -24.70 3.94 26.70
N GLU A 140 -23.68 4.72 26.34
CA GLU A 140 -22.42 4.23 25.79
C GLU A 140 -21.25 4.47 26.75
N ASN A 141 -20.34 3.49 26.83
CA ASN A 141 -19.06 3.68 27.50
C ASN A 141 -18.10 4.40 26.56
N ARG A 142 -17.48 5.49 27.02
CA ARG A 142 -16.44 6.22 26.28
C ARG A 142 -15.16 6.28 27.10
N ALA A 143 -14.05 6.45 26.40
CA ALA A 143 -12.76 6.63 27.03
C ALA A 143 -11.84 7.49 26.17
N PHE A 144 -11.19 8.46 26.82
CA PHE A 144 -10.19 9.34 26.22
C PHE A 144 -8.79 8.89 26.68
N LYS A 145 -7.77 9.07 25.85
CA LYS A 145 -6.42 8.53 26.14
C LYS A 145 -5.33 9.48 25.71
N THR A 146 -4.26 9.57 26.49
CA THR A 146 -3.05 10.29 26.08
C THR A 146 -2.11 9.38 25.27
N VAL A 147 -1.17 10.01 24.57
CA VAL A 147 -0.03 9.31 23.96
C VAL A 147 0.95 8.87 25.06
N SER A 148 1.72 7.82 24.81
CA SER A 148 2.70 7.33 25.78
C SER A 148 3.93 8.24 25.85
N ARG A 149 4.23 8.79 27.02
CA ARG A 149 5.33 9.72 27.29
C ARG A 149 6.43 9.07 28.13
N GLU A 150 7.68 9.43 27.88
CA GLU A 150 8.84 8.97 28.64
C GLU A 150 9.14 9.95 29.78
N ALA A 151 9.43 9.42 30.97
CA ALA A 151 9.72 10.19 32.18
C ALA A 151 11.01 9.67 32.85
N TYR A 152 11.91 10.62 33.13
CA TYR A 152 13.21 10.41 33.74
C TYR A 152 13.30 11.13 35.09
N ILE A 153 14.30 10.80 35.90
CA ILE A 153 14.49 11.36 37.26
C ILE A 153 14.60 12.89 37.33
N HIS A 154 14.87 13.54 36.20
CA HIS A 154 14.98 15.00 36.05
C HIS A 154 13.85 15.62 35.21
N SER A 155 12.83 14.84 34.81
CA SER A 155 11.67 15.34 34.07
C SER A 155 10.74 16.14 34.98
N ASP A 156 10.17 17.24 34.47
CA ASP A 156 9.10 17.97 35.16
C ASP A 156 7.77 17.22 35.03
N VAL A 157 7.57 16.23 35.89
CA VAL A 157 6.36 15.40 35.95
C VAL A 157 5.09 16.25 36.17
N ARG A 158 5.18 17.42 36.82
CA ARG A 158 4.02 18.30 37.01
C ARG A 158 3.58 18.88 35.67
N ALA A 159 4.50 19.51 34.95
CA ALA A 159 4.21 20.08 33.62
C ALA A 159 3.69 19.01 32.64
N MET A 160 4.25 17.80 32.68
CA MET A 160 3.79 16.68 31.84
C MET A 160 2.34 16.27 32.16
N VAL A 161 1.97 16.21 33.44
CA VAL A 161 0.59 15.89 33.87
C VAL A 161 -0.39 17.02 33.50
N ASP A 162 0.01 18.28 33.61
CA ASP A 162 -0.80 19.44 33.20
C ASP A 162 -1.13 19.40 31.70
N GLU A 163 -0.15 19.12 30.84
CA GLU A 163 -0.34 18.93 29.40
C GLU A 163 -1.23 17.72 29.07
N ASP A 164 -1.03 16.60 29.77
CA ASP A 164 -1.79 15.37 29.58
C ASP A 164 -3.28 15.57 29.94
N PHE A 165 -3.56 16.32 31.01
CA PHE A 165 -4.93 16.71 31.39
C PHE A 165 -5.56 17.65 30.36
N ALA A 166 -4.82 18.65 29.86
CA ALA A 166 -5.30 19.54 28.81
C ALA A 166 -5.65 18.76 27.51
N ALA A 167 -4.85 17.74 27.16
CA ALA A 167 -5.13 16.87 26.02
C ALA A 167 -6.42 16.05 26.20
N LEU A 168 -6.66 15.49 27.39
CA LEU A 168 -7.89 14.74 27.71
C LEU A 168 -9.14 15.63 27.63
N MET A 169 -9.07 16.85 28.18
CA MET A 169 -10.18 17.81 28.10
C MET A 169 -10.46 18.23 26.65
N SER A 170 -9.42 18.48 25.84
CA SER A 170 -9.58 18.82 24.41
C SER A 170 -10.21 17.69 23.58
N GLU A 171 -9.95 16.43 23.92
CA GLU A 171 -10.61 15.28 23.28
C GLU A 171 -12.11 15.21 23.60
N GLU A 172 -12.52 15.47 24.85
CA GLU A 172 -13.93 15.59 25.24
C GLU A 172 -14.62 16.73 24.47
N ASP A 173 -14.02 17.91 24.51
CA ASP A 173 -14.59 19.14 23.97
C ASP A 173 -14.91 18.98 22.47
N ARG A 174 -14.02 18.30 21.73
CA ARG A 174 -14.19 17.91 20.33
C ARG A 174 -15.22 16.77 20.13
N TYR A 175 -15.49 15.94 21.13
CA TYR A 175 -16.56 14.95 21.10
C TYR A 175 -17.94 15.59 21.25
N ILE A 176 -18.10 16.52 22.21
CA ILE A 176 -19.34 17.25 22.47
C ILE A 176 -19.70 18.18 21.29
N LYS A 177 -18.72 18.93 20.76
CA LYS A 177 -18.91 19.87 19.63
C LYS A 177 -19.36 19.23 18.30
N LYS A 178 -19.42 17.89 18.21
CA LYS A 178 -19.94 17.16 17.04
C LYS A 178 -21.47 17.00 17.00
N GLY A 179 -22.20 17.54 17.98
CA GLY A 179 -23.66 17.63 17.92
C GLY A 179 -24.41 16.30 18.01
N SER A 180 -23.78 15.25 18.56
CA SER A 180 -24.32 13.89 18.59
C SER A 180 -25.45 13.65 19.61
N GLY A 181 -25.82 14.65 20.40
CA GLY A 181 -26.88 14.57 21.42
C GLY A 181 -26.52 13.81 22.70
N PHE A 182 -25.32 13.24 22.80
CA PHE A 182 -24.85 12.50 23.98
C PHE A 182 -24.33 13.45 25.07
N THR A 183 -24.79 13.27 26.30
CA THR A 183 -24.35 14.02 27.49
C THR A 183 -23.59 13.12 28.47
N LEU A 184 -22.58 13.66 29.16
CA LEU A 184 -21.87 12.94 30.21
C LEU A 184 -22.86 12.52 31.30
N SER A 185 -22.81 11.24 31.71
CA SER A 185 -23.71 10.67 32.71
C SER A 185 -22.99 10.26 33.99
N SER A 186 -21.76 9.74 33.89
CA SER A 186 -20.91 9.45 35.04
C SER A 186 -19.45 9.30 34.60
N ILE A 187 -18.52 9.69 35.49
CA ILE A 187 -17.09 9.44 35.36
C ILE A 187 -16.78 8.15 36.13
N ASP A 188 -16.16 7.16 35.49
CA ASP A 188 -15.80 5.91 36.18
C ASP A 188 -14.46 6.06 36.94
N GLY A 189 -13.46 6.64 36.28
CA GLY A 189 -12.13 6.83 36.86
C GLY A 189 -11.01 7.01 35.83
N LEU A 190 -9.77 7.13 36.33
CA LEU A 190 -8.54 7.25 35.53
C LEU A 190 -7.68 5.98 35.64
N LEU A 191 -7.27 5.45 34.49
CA LEU A 191 -6.23 4.43 34.36
C LEU A 191 -4.88 5.08 34.05
N LEU A 192 -3.84 4.67 34.78
CA LEU A 192 -2.44 4.98 34.53
C LEU A 192 -1.75 3.67 34.11
N GLY A 193 -1.25 3.62 32.86
CA GLY A 193 -0.36 2.55 32.40
C GLY A 193 1.08 2.95 32.61
N ILE A 194 1.87 2.12 33.30
CA ILE A 194 3.32 2.29 33.45
C ILE A 194 4.02 1.12 32.76
N TYR A 195 5.03 1.44 31.96
CA TYR A 195 5.86 0.52 31.21
C TYR A 195 7.31 0.69 31.68
N GLU A 196 7.98 -0.42 31.98
CA GLU A 196 9.41 -0.43 32.27
C GLU A 196 10.18 0.05 31.04
N HIS A 197 11.00 1.09 31.23
CA HIS A 197 11.81 1.68 30.18
C HIS A 197 13.27 1.64 30.63
N THR A 198 14.01 0.63 30.19
CA THR A 198 15.47 0.62 30.30
C THR A 198 16.02 1.57 29.23
N PRO A 199 16.53 2.77 29.58
CA PRO A 199 17.26 3.55 28.58
C PRO A 199 18.57 2.81 28.35
N LEU A 200 18.83 2.40 27.10
CA LEU A 200 20.09 1.74 26.77
C LEU A 200 21.27 2.65 27.12
N GLY A 201 21.96 2.30 28.20
CA GLY A 201 23.29 2.81 28.55
C GLY A 201 24.31 2.28 27.55
N GLY A 202 24.38 2.94 26.40
CA GLY A 202 25.30 2.66 25.32
C GLY A 202 25.55 3.93 24.52
N SER A 203 26.76 4.06 23.97
CA SER A 203 27.11 5.17 23.09
C SER A 203 26.14 5.26 21.92
N SER A 204 25.76 6.48 21.56
CA SER A 204 25.06 6.79 20.29
C SER A 204 25.80 6.27 19.06
N TYR A 205 27.12 6.16 19.13
CA TYR A 205 27.96 5.54 18.10
C TYR A 205 27.50 4.12 17.74
N ILE A 206 27.05 3.96 16.50
CA ILE A 206 26.78 2.65 15.89
C ILE A 206 27.94 2.32 14.95
N PRO A 207 28.61 1.14 15.08
CA PRO A 207 29.69 0.76 14.19
C PRO A 207 29.20 0.52 12.75
N LEU A 208 30.05 0.85 11.77
CA LEU A 208 29.75 0.57 10.35
C LEU A 208 29.76 -0.94 10.09
N PRO A 209 28.81 -1.48 9.30
CA PRO A 209 28.92 -2.83 8.77
C PRO A 209 30.23 -3.05 8.02
N GLU A 210 30.85 -4.21 8.18
CA GLU A 210 32.21 -4.49 7.71
C GLU A 210 32.39 -4.25 6.20
N ASN A 211 31.38 -4.59 5.39
CA ASN A 211 31.38 -4.35 3.95
C ASN A 211 31.33 -2.86 3.57
N ILE A 212 30.80 -1.99 4.44
CA ILE A 212 30.81 -0.53 4.27
C ILE A 212 32.14 0.04 4.78
N MET A 213 32.62 -0.43 5.93
CA MET A 213 33.93 -0.05 6.49
C MET A 213 35.07 -0.34 5.50
N ARG A 214 35.10 -1.55 4.91
CA ARG A 214 36.11 -1.95 3.90
C ARG A 214 36.14 -1.03 2.67
N LYS A 215 35.03 -0.37 2.31
CA LYS A 215 34.98 0.58 1.18
C LYS A 215 35.75 1.86 1.44
N LYS A 216 36.13 2.20 2.68
CA LYS A 216 36.84 3.46 3.04
C LYS A 216 36.22 4.69 2.35
N ALA A 217 34.89 4.77 2.41
CA ALA A 217 34.05 5.77 1.72
C ALA A 217 33.13 6.56 2.67
N VAL A 218 33.17 6.19 3.96
CA VAL A 218 32.35 6.75 5.04
C VAL A 218 33.28 7.01 6.23
N ILE A 219 33.12 8.16 6.86
CA ILE A 219 33.75 8.54 8.12
C ILE A 219 32.68 8.45 9.20
N ASN A 220 32.96 7.68 10.25
CA ASN A 220 32.06 7.46 11.38
C ASN A 220 32.71 7.99 12.66
N PRO A 221 32.40 9.24 13.09
CA PRO A 221 32.95 9.80 14.31
C PRO A 221 32.42 9.06 15.53
N MET A 222 33.30 8.53 16.37
CA MET A 222 32.91 7.94 17.65
C MET A 222 32.55 9.03 18.65
N ASN A 223 31.26 9.18 18.92
CA ASN A 223 30.68 10.10 19.88
C ASN A 223 29.96 9.37 21.03
N ILE A 224 29.69 10.10 22.11
CA ILE A 224 29.06 9.60 23.34
C ILE A 224 27.73 10.30 23.68
N ASP A 225 27.44 11.39 22.97
CA ASP A 225 26.25 12.24 23.03
C ASP A 225 25.29 11.91 21.88
N ASP A 226 24.06 12.40 21.86
CA ASP A 226 23.14 12.12 20.74
C ASP A 226 23.34 13.05 19.50
N ASP A 227 24.37 13.90 19.54
CA ASP A 227 24.75 14.92 18.53
C ASP A 227 25.37 14.36 17.22
N CYS A 228 25.14 13.09 16.89
CA CYS A 228 25.77 12.41 15.75
C CYS A 228 25.62 13.15 14.40
N PHE A 229 24.51 13.87 14.18
CA PHE A 229 24.32 14.72 13.00
C PHE A 229 25.37 15.86 12.92
N LYS A 230 25.57 16.59 14.02
CA LYS A 230 26.58 17.66 14.13
C LYS A 230 27.97 17.12 13.82
N TRP A 231 28.34 16.01 14.45
CA TRP A 231 29.64 15.38 14.25
C TRP A 231 29.85 14.87 12.82
N ALA A 232 28.82 14.31 12.18
CA ALA A 232 28.89 13.91 10.78
C ALA A 232 29.09 15.10 9.82
N ILE A 233 28.46 16.26 10.07
CA ILE A 233 28.71 17.47 9.28
C ILE A 233 30.16 17.96 9.47
N LEU A 234 30.62 18.05 10.72
CA LEU A 234 31.96 18.58 11.04
C LEU A 234 33.10 17.65 10.59
N ALA A 235 32.84 16.35 10.43
CA ALA A 235 33.82 15.35 9.97
C ALA A 235 34.48 15.67 8.61
N ARG A 236 33.87 16.53 7.79
CA ARG A 236 34.46 17.02 6.53
C ARG A 236 35.70 17.89 6.74
N HIS A 237 35.76 18.62 7.86
CA HIS A 237 36.80 19.62 8.15
C HIS A 237 37.92 19.11 9.06
N VAL A 238 37.66 18.02 9.79
CA VAL A 238 38.65 17.40 10.68
C VAL A 238 39.78 16.73 9.88
N PRO A 239 41.07 16.98 10.23
CA PRO A 239 42.21 16.40 9.52
C PRO A 239 42.18 14.86 9.41
N VAL A 240 42.63 14.37 8.25
CA VAL A 240 42.70 12.92 7.94
C VAL A 240 43.63 12.23 8.93
N GLY A 241 43.08 11.29 9.70
CA GLY A 241 43.77 10.57 10.78
C GLY A 241 43.10 10.75 12.14
N HIS A 242 42.52 11.92 12.41
CA HIS A 242 41.86 12.22 13.69
C HIS A 242 40.34 12.11 13.67
N HIS A 243 39.74 11.88 12.49
CA HIS A 243 38.28 11.83 12.31
C HIS A 243 37.54 10.71 13.07
N ASN A 244 38.23 9.68 13.56
CA ASN A 244 37.57 8.49 14.14
C ASN A 244 36.95 8.71 15.52
N ARG A 245 37.33 9.76 16.25
CA ARG A 245 36.83 10.03 17.61
C ARG A 245 36.52 11.51 17.78
N VAL A 246 35.37 11.79 18.38
CA VAL A 246 34.98 13.16 18.79
C VAL A 246 35.81 13.60 19.99
N GLY A 247 36.29 14.83 19.94
CA GLY A 247 37.23 15.43 20.87
C GLY A 247 37.56 16.86 20.45
N GLN A 248 38.63 17.45 20.97
CA GLN A 248 38.98 18.87 20.71
C GLN A 248 39.10 19.19 19.20
N ASN A 249 39.53 18.23 18.40
CA ASN A 249 39.59 18.29 16.94
C ASN A 249 38.22 18.54 16.27
N TYR A 250 37.11 18.13 16.88
CA TYR A 250 35.75 18.40 16.41
C TYR A 250 35.19 19.70 17.02
N TYR A 251 35.38 19.93 18.33
CA TYR A 251 34.93 21.16 18.99
C TYR A 251 35.54 22.43 18.36
N ASN A 252 36.80 22.36 17.91
CA ASN A 252 37.44 23.46 17.19
C ASN A 252 36.71 23.87 15.90
N GLU A 253 35.98 22.96 15.26
CA GLU A 253 35.29 23.19 13.97
C GLU A 253 33.81 23.60 14.15
N GLU A 254 33.25 23.55 15.37
CA GLU A 254 31.83 23.87 15.63
C GLU A 254 31.43 25.26 15.14
N HIS A 255 32.35 26.23 15.19
CA HIS A 255 32.13 27.62 14.76
C HIS A 255 31.72 27.79 13.28
N ARG A 256 31.85 26.75 12.45
CA ARG A 256 31.56 26.81 11.01
C ARG A 256 30.07 26.85 10.66
N TYR A 257 29.22 26.27 11.51
CA TYR A 257 27.79 26.12 11.22
C TYR A 257 26.93 26.35 12.46
N ASP A 258 25.76 26.92 12.24
CA ASP A 258 24.74 27.05 13.26
C ASP A 258 23.92 25.75 13.37
N PHE A 259 24.02 25.10 14.52
CA PHE A 259 23.26 23.90 14.89
C PHE A 259 22.15 24.19 15.92
N SER A 260 21.92 25.44 16.31
CA SER A 260 20.82 25.77 17.23
C SER A 260 19.44 25.60 16.54
N GLU A 261 18.37 25.48 17.33
CA GLU A 261 17.04 24.97 16.93
C GLU A 261 16.96 23.51 16.45
N LEU A 262 18.07 22.76 16.40
CA LEU A 262 18.01 21.32 16.12
C LEU A 262 17.79 20.52 17.41
N SER A 263 16.91 19.52 17.35
CA SER A 263 16.81 18.48 18.36
C SER A 263 18.08 17.63 18.39
N SER A 264 18.41 17.08 19.56
CA SER A 264 19.44 16.05 19.72
C SER A 264 18.80 14.80 20.34
N PRO A 265 18.74 13.65 19.63
CA PRO A 265 19.26 13.40 18.27
C PRO A 265 18.43 14.11 17.18
N THR A 266 19.08 14.60 16.12
CA THR A 266 18.42 15.38 15.06
C THR A 266 17.63 14.48 14.09
N PRO A 267 16.29 14.57 14.02
CA PRO A 267 15.50 13.78 13.09
C PRO A 267 15.68 14.29 11.65
N ILE A 268 15.53 13.38 10.66
CA ILE A 268 15.70 13.71 9.23
C ILE A 268 14.76 14.85 8.78
N SER A 269 13.60 14.98 9.43
CA SER A 269 12.64 16.07 9.22
C SER A 269 13.21 17.46 9.55
N GLU A 270 14.16 17.59 10.48
CA GLU A 270 14.71 18.88 10.92
C GLU A 270 15.93 19.35 10.10
N ILE A 271 16.49 18.51 9.22
CA ILE A 271 17.65 18.89 8.37
C ILE A 271 17.37 20.14 7.53
N HIS A 272 16.11 20.41 7.18
CA HIS A 272 15.71 21.61 6.46
C HIS A 272 15.80 22.91 7.32
N ILE A 273 15.87 22.81 8.65
CA ILE A 273 16.14 23.91 9.58
C ILE A 273 17.65 24.27 9.50
N PHE A 274 18.51 23.25 9.58
CA PHE A 274 19.95 23.38 9.41
C PHE A 274 20.33 24.05 8.07
N GLU A 275 19.74 23.60 6.95
CA GLU A 275 19.97 24.17 5.61
C GLU A 275 19.42 25.59 5.41
N ARG A 276 18.48 26.02 6.27
CA ARG A 276 17.87 27.35 6.27
C ARG A 276 18.74 28.36 7.01
N ARG A 277 19.28 27.94 8.16
CA ARG A 277 20.20 28.72 9.00
C ARG A 277 21.56 28.86 8.31
N ASN A 278 22.08 27.76 7.75
CA ASN A 278 23.36 27.73 7.05
C ASN A 278 23.17 27.98 5.54
N LYS A 279 23.06 29.27 5.17
CA LYS A 279 22.93 29.68 3.75
C LYS A 279 24.11 29.17 2.93
N GLY A 280 23.82 28.55 1.77
CA GLY A 280 24.82 27.89 0.94
C GLY A 280 25.05 26.40 1.24
N VAL A 281 24.46 25.85 2.31
CA VAL A 281 24.57 24.44 2.69
C VAL A 281 23.40 23.57 2.17
N SER A 282 23.68 22.34 1.76
CA SER A 282 22.69 21.33 1.36
C SER A 282 23.11 19.90 1.75
N VAL A 283 22.16 19.04 2.11
CA VAL A 283 22.42 17.73 2.72
C VAL A 283 21.59 16.61 2.08
N ASN A 284 22.25 15.62 1.49
CA ASN A 284 21.64 14.34 1.12
C ASN A 284 21.73 13.34 2.28
N VAL A 285 20.77 12.43 2.37
CA VAL A 285 20.72 11.36 3.37
C VAL A 285 20.42 10.02 2.70
N TYR A 286 21.23 9.04 3.02
CA TYR A 286 21.15 7.67 2.52
C TYR A 286 20.99 6.68 3.68
N GLY A 287 20.29 5.57 3.47
CA GLY A 287 20.14 4.49 4.44
C GLY A 287 20.85 3.22 4.01
N LEU A 288 21.03 2.30 4.96
CA LEU A 288 21.51 0.92 4.72
C LEU A 288 20.38 -0.08 4.90
N LYS A 289 20.29 -1.06 4.00
CA LYS A 289 19.47 -2.27 4.19
C LYS A 289 20.31 -3.54 3.98
N PRO A 290 20.00 -4.66 4.66
CA PRO A 290 20.65 -5.93 4.36
C PRO A 290 20.34 -6.35 2.91
N GLY A 291 21.37 -6.66 2.12
CA GLY A 291 21.18 -7.21 0.78
C GLY A 291 20.68 -8.64 0.80
N LYS A 292 20.08 -9.06 -0.33
CA LYS A 292 19.91 -10.48 -0.62
C LYS A 292 21.29 -11.05 -0.92
N GLY A 293 21.66 -12.14 -0.24
CA GLY A 293 22.91 -12.84 -0.56
C GLY A 293 22.80 -13.46 -1.94
N GLY A 294 23.61 -13.01 -2.89
CA GLY A 294 23.71 -13.65 -4.20
C GLY A 294 24.24 -15.07 -4.06
N LYS A 295 23.61 -16.03 -4.74
CA LYS A 295 24.18 -17.38 -4.87
C LYS A 295 25.31 -17.33 -5.88
N VAL A 296 26.54 -17.21 -5.41
CA VAL A 296 27.72 -17.52 -6.25
C VAL A 296 27.62 -19.00 -6.64
N GLY A 297 28.00 -19.30 -7.89
CA GLY A 297 27.84 -20.64 -8.47
C GLY A 297 28.56 -21.73 -7.68
N LYS A 298 28.12 -22.99 -7.88
CA LYS A 298 28.67 -24.20 -7.23
C LYS A 298 30.20 -24.23 -7.27
N GLY A 299 30.83 -23.94 -6.15
CA GLY A 299 32.23 -24.23 -5.85
C GLY A 299 32.30 -24.66 -4.39
N GLU A 300 32.82 -25.85 -4.12
CA GLU A 300 32.86 -26.41 -2.77
C GLU A 300 33.91 -25.70 -1.90
N LYS A 301 33.45 -24.66 -1.18
CA LYS A 301 33.98 -24.18 0.11
C LYS A 301 33.03 -23.12 0.67
N ASP A 302 32.19 -23.51 1.63
CA ASP A 302 31.26 -22.61 2.33
C ASP A 302 31.98 -21.66 3.29
N GLU A 303 32.72 -20.68 2.76
CA GLU A 303 32.88 -19.42 3.48
C GLU A 303 31.56 -18.64 3.39
N LYS A 304 30.98 -18.33 4.56
CA LYS A 304 29.77 -17.49 4.65
C LYS A 304 30.10 -16.06 4.23
N VAL A 305 30.07 -15.79 2.93
CA VAL A 305 30.15 -14.41 2.40
C VAL A 305 29.03 -13.59 3.02
N GLY A 306 29.41 -12.61 3.84
CA GLY A 306 28.46 -11.76 4.57
C GLY A 306 27.51 -11.05 3.61
N LYS A 307 26.22 -11.01 3.97
CA LYS A 307 25.17 -10.31 3.17
C LYS A 307 25.59 -8.87 2.93
N GLU A 308 25.87 -8.50 1.68
CA GLU A 308 26.33 -7.15 1.37
C GLU A 308 25.21 -6.12 1.67
N SER A 309 25.47 -5.16 2.56
CA SER A 309 24.54 -4.05 2.82
C SER A 309 24.40 -3.17 1.57
N VAL A 310 23.15 -2.92 1.19
CA VAL A 310 22.76 -2.10 0.04
C VAL A 310 22.37 -0.71 0.54
N VAL A 311 23.06 0.32 0.04
CA VAL A 311 22.73 1.72 0.27
C VAL A 311 21.51 2.12 -0.58
N TYR A 312 20.64 2.99 -0.07
CA TYR A 312 19.50 3.57 -0.80
C TYR A 312 19.27 5.04 -0.41
N PRO A 313 18.68 5.87 -1.29
CA PRO A 313 18.36 7.27 -0.97
C PRO A 313 17.17 7.38 -0.02
N ILE A 314 17.28 8.23 1.01
CA ILE A 314 16.18 8.64 1.89
C ILE A 314 15.76 10.08 1.54
N ARG A 315 16.73 11.00 1.48
CA ARG A 315 16.54 12.42 1.17
C ARG A 315 17.60 12.84 0.17
N VAL A 316 17.20 13.46 -0.95
CA VAL A 316 18.15 14.01 -1.93
C VAL A 316 17.64 15.38 -2.37
N VAL A 317 18.49 16.41 -2.29
CA VAL A 317 18.12 17.79 -2.65
C VAL A 317 17.91 17.93 -4.17
N GLU A 318 17.16 18.94 -4.59
CA GLU A 318 16.94 19.22 -6.03
C GLU A 318 18.20 19.77 -6.69
N ASN A 319 18.83 20.75 -6.03
CA ASN A 319 20.05 21.39 -6.46
C ASN A 319 21.06 21.34 -5.31
N GLU A 320 22.24 20.76 -5.57
CA GLU A 320 23.35 20.77 -4.62
C GLU A 320 23.91 22.20 -4.58
N LYS A 321 23.99 22.78 -3.38
CA LYS A 321 24.62 24.09 -3.15
C LYS A 321 26.15 23.90 -3.03
N ALA A 322 26.88 25.02 -3.06
CA ALA A 322 28.36 25.01 -2.99
C ALA A 322 28.90 24.20 -1.79
N GLU A 323 28.25 24.28 -0.63
CA GLU A 323 28.56 23.43 0.51
C GLU A 323 27.60 22.25 0.61
N HIS A 324 27.91 21.21 -0.14
CA HIS A 324 27.14 19.97 -0.14
C HIS A 324 27.70 18.92 0.84
N PHE A 325 26.80 18.13 1.43
CA PHE A 325 27.11 17.00 2.31
C PHE A 325 26.27 15.78 1.92
N ASP A 326 26.91 14.63 1.76
CA ASP A 326 26.23 13.34 1.65
C ASP A 326 26.38 12.60 2.99
N LEU A 327 25.27 12.24 3.65
CA LEU A 327 25.26 11.52 4.93
C LEU A 327 24.70 10.10 4.78
N LEU A 328 25.25 9.15 5.54
CA LEU A 328 24.76 7.79 5.66
C LEU A 328 24.20 7.56 7.07
N VAL A 329 22.93 7.20 7.16
CA VAL A 329 22.25 6.81 8.39
C VAL A 329 22.38 5.31 8.59
N ILE A 330 22.83 4.92 9.78
CA ILE A 330 22.85 3.54 10.26
C ILE A 330 21.71 3.38 11.27
N GLU A 331 20.92 2.32 11.11
CA GLU A 331 19.84 1.96 12.02
C GLU A 331 20.36 0.91 13.02
N GLY A 332 20.25 1.21 14.31
CA GLY A 332 20.54 0.28 15.41
C GLY A 332 19.28 -0.45 15.87
N SER A 333 19.32 -1.04 17.06
CA SER A 333 18.13 -1.64 17.67
C SER A 333 17.05 -0.61 18.03
N GLU A 334 17.47 0.59 18.47
CA GLU A 334 16.57 1.62 19.01
C GLU A 334 16.93 3.06 18.61
N ARG A 335 18.05 3.28 17.91
CA ARG A 335 18.53 4.63 17.53
C ARG A 335 19.00 4.70 16.08
N LEU A 336 18.98 5.91 15.51
CA LEU A 336 19.58 6.24 14.22
C LEU A 336 20.91 6.97 14.45
N HIS A 337 21.95 6.64 13.69
CA HIS A 337 23.26 7.27 13.78
C HIS A 337 23.70 7.83 12.43
N TYR A 338 24.07 9.11 12.39
CA TYR A 338 24.57 9.76 11.17
C TYR A 338 26.08 9.59 11.01
N THR A 339 26.50 9.33 9.78
CA THR A 339 27.92 9.24 9.39
C THR A 339 28.16 9.99 8.08
N TYR A 340 29.39 10.45 7.85
CA TYR A 340 29.72 11.30 6.70
C TYR A 340 30.20 10.47 5.50
N ILE A 341 29.59 10.62 4.33
CA ILE A 341 30.03 9.95 3.11
C ILE A 341 31.13 10.79 2.45
N SER A 342 32.38 10.42 2.68
CA SER A 342 33.55 11.09 2.08
C SER A 342 33.74 10.76 0.60
N ASN A 343 33.16 9.67 0.08
CA ASN A 343 33.17 9.36 -1.35
C ASN A 343 31.94 8.57 -1.79
N PHE A 344 30.91 9.27 -2.27
CA PHE A 344 29.65 8.65 -2.70
C PHE A 344 29.85 7.55 -3.75
N SER A 345 30.58 7.84 -4.84
CA SER A 345 30.79 6.85 -5.89
C SER A 345 31.44 5.57 -5.36
N ARG A 346 32.48 5.66 -4.52
CA ARG A 346 33.15 4.50 -3.91
C ARG A 346 32.22 3.68 -3.02
N LEU A 347 31.28 4.33 -2.32
CA LEU A 347 30.31 3.67 -1.44
C LEU A 347 29.31 2.79 -2.22
N VAL A 348 28.69 3.31 -3.28
CA VAL A 348 27.62 2.62 -4.02
C VAL A 348 28.08 1.76 -5.20
N ARG A 349 29.34 1.88 -5.63
CA ARG A 349 29.90 1.22 -6.83
C ARG A 349 29.70 -0.28 -6.91
N SER A 350 29.92 -1.02 -5.81
CA SER A 350 29.76 -2.49 -5.79
C SER A 350 28.31 -2.94 -6.01
N GLN A 351 27.33 -2.08 -5.72
CA GLN A 351 25.91 -2.32 -6.00
C GLN A 351 25.54 -2.14 -7.48
N LYS A 352 26.52 -1.88 -8.36
CA LYS A 352 26.32 -1.55 -9.77
C LYS A 352 27.27 -2.30 -10.72
N THR A 353 28.54 -2.47 -10.34
CA THR A 353 29.50 -3.22 -11.18
C THR A 353 30.68 -3.75 -10.38
N SER A 354 31.27 -4.83 -10.89
CA SER A 354 32.55 -5.40 -10.47
C SER A 354 33.75 -4.86 -11.24
N HIS A 355 33.56 -4.28 -12.44
CA HIS A 355 34.65 -3.65 -13.22
C HIS A 355 35.29 -2.49 -12.47
N GLU A 356 36.48 -2.00 -12.86
CA GLU A 356 37.21 -0.92 -12.15
C GLU A 356 37.09 0.50 -12.75
N SER A 357 36.36 0.67 -13.86
CA SER A 357 36.21 1.96 -14.54
C SER A 357 35.51 3.06 -13.70
N ARG A 358 35.78 4.33 -14.02
CA ARG A 358 35.08 5.48 -13.45
C ARG A 358 33.59 5.44 -13.83
N LEU A 359 32.72 5.70 -12.86
CA LEU A 359 31.28 5.80 -13.04
C LEU A 359 30.74 7.13 -12.51
N PHE A 360 29.83 7.73 -13.27
CA PHE A 360 29.02 8.86 -12.84
C PHE A 360 27.67 8.29 -12.39
N ILE A 361 27.31 8.51 -11.13
CA ILE A 361 26.14 7.86 -10.53
C ILE A 361 25.12 8.94 -10.14
N CYS A 362 23.88 8.78 -10.62
CA CYS A 362 22.78 9.64 -10.21
C CYS A 362 22.48 9.41 -8.73
N LYS A 363 22.69 10.42 -7.89
CA LYS A 363 22.43 10.38 -6.44
C LYS A 363 20.95 10.13 -6.08
N ARG A 364 20.00 10.33 -7.00
CA ARG A 364 18.55 10.12 -6.79
C ARG A 364 18.04 8.71 -7.09
N CYS A 365 18.60 8.05 -8.10
CA CYS A 365 18.13 6.74 -8.58
C CYS A 365 19.22 5.67 -8.71
N PHE A 366 20.47 6.05 -8.45
CA PHE A 366 21.67 5.21 -8.57
C PHE A 366 21.85 4.60 -9.98
N THR A 367 21.25 5.18 -11.01
CA THR A 367 21.60 4.88 -12.41
C THR A 367 23.04 5.36 -12.65
N SER A 368 23.87 4.49 -13.23
CA SER A 368 25.29 4.73 -13.47
C SER A 368 25.58 4.91 -14.96
N PHE A 369 26.46 5.86 -15.27
CA PHE A 369 26.91 6.18 -16.61
C PHE A 369 28.43 6.01 -16.69
N ASP A 370 28.89 5.25 -17.68
CA ASP A 370 30.31 5.05 -17.97
C ASP A 370 30.85 6.09 -18.97
N GLU A 371 32.16 6.20 -19.09
CA GLU A 371 32.83 7.08 -20.07
C GLU A 371 32.98 6.44 -21.46
N GLN A 372 32.44 5.23 -21.68
CA GLN A 372 32.60 4.50 -22.93
C GLN A 372 31.89 5.20 -24.09
N VAL A 373 32.58 5.31 -25.22
CA VAL A 373 32.01 5.91 -26.44
C VAL A 373 31.04 4.93 -27.08
N LYS A 374 29.76 5.28 -27.13
CA LYS A 374 28.69 4.46 -27.70
C LYS A 374 27.95 5.27 -28.76
N LYS A 375 27.87 4.75 -29.99
CA LYS A 375 27.45 5.48 -31.21
C LYS A 375 26.19 6.35 -31.06
N ASN A 376 25.21 5.89 -30.26
CA ASN A 376 23.91 6.54 -30.08
C ASN A 376 23.59 6.85 -28.60
N LYS A 377 24.59 7.04 -27.71
CA LYS A 377 24.36 7.39 -26.30
C LYS A 377 25.36 8.45 -25.82
N LEU A 378 24.89 9.42 -25.04
CA LEU A 378 25.76 10.29 -24.26
C LEU A 378 26.57 9.45 -23.25
N ARG A 379 27.70 9.97 -22.80
CA ARG A 379 28.63 9.32 -21.86
C ARG A 379 28.85 10.16 -20.61
N GLY A 380 29.32 9.52 -19.54
CA GLY A 380 29.78 10.14 -18.30
C GLY A 380 28.84 11.22 -17.75
N ASN A 381 29.39 12.41 -17.51
CA ASN A 381 28.65 13.52 -16.91
C ASN A 381 27.54 14.09 -17.81
N GLU A 382 27.72 14.10 -19.14
CA GLU A 382 26.69 14.59 -20.08
C GLU A 382 25.45 13.69 -20.05
N ALA A 383 25.66 12.37 -19.99
CA ALA A 383 24.59 11.40 -19.84
C ALA A 383 23.84 11.58 -18.51
N LEU A 384 24.57 11.82 -17.42
CA LEU A 384 24.00 12.11 -16.11
C LEU A 384 23.17 13.41 -16.15
N GLN A 385 23.66 14.48 -16.76
CA GLN A 385 22.93 15.75 -16.90
C GLN A 385 21.65 15.59 -17.74
N GLN A 386 21.70 14.85 -18.86
CA GLN A 386 20.50 14.56 -19.65
C GLN A 386 19.48 13.73 -18.86
N HIS A 387 19.95 12.71 -18.14
CA HIS A 387 19.11 11.88 -17.26
C HIS A 387 18.45 12.70 -16.14
N MET A 388 19.17 13.66 -15.54
CA MET A 388 18.63 14.51 -14.47
C MET A 388 17.47 15.41 -14.93
N ARG A 389 17.35 15.75 -16.23
CA ARG A 389 16.18 16.49 -16.76
C ARG A 389 14.86 15.72 -16.59
N LEU A 390 14.90 14.39 -16.55
CA LEU A 390 13.75 13.52 -16.32
C LEU A 390 13.71 12.99 -14.88
N CYS A 391 14.86 12.56 -14.35
CA CYS A 391 14.95 11.99 -13.00
C CYS A 391 14.80 13.04 -11.89
N GLY A 392 15.19 14.30 -12.12
CA GLY A 392 15.11 15.38 -11.12
C GLY A 392 13.67 15.70 -10.71
N LEU A 393 12.73 15.60 -11.64
CA LEU A 393 11.28 15.80 -11.43
C LEU A 393 10.64 14.70 -10.58
N ASN A 394 11.33 13.58 -10.36
CA ASN A 394 10.82 12.42 -9.65
C ASN A 394 11.37 12.34 -8.23
N LYS A 395 10.58 11.74 -7.32
CA LYS A 395 11.05 11.44 -5.95
C LYS A 395 12.27 10.50 -5.99
N PRO A 396 13.22 10.62 -5.05
CA PRO A 396 14.33 9.67 -4.95
C PRO A 396 13.81 8.24 -4.76
N ILE A 397 14.40 7.28 -5.48
CA ILE A 397 14.01 5.87 -5.48
C ILE A 397 15.25 5.00 -5.64
N LEU A 398 15.20 3.73 -5.24
CA LEU A 398 16.19 2.75 -5.70
C LEU A 398 15.51 1.79 -6.68
N PRO A 399 15.72 1.94 -8.01
CA PRO A 399 15.22 0.99 -8.99
C PRO A 399 15.82 -0.39 -8.72
N VAL A 400 14.97 -1.36 -8.40
CA VAL A 400 15.33 -2.77 -8.31
C VAL A 400 14.98 -3.40 -9.64
N MET A 401 16.00 -3.64 -10.46
CA MET A 401 15.85 -4.48 -11.64
C MET A 401 15.85 -5.96 -11.21
N PRO A 402 15.19 -6.86 -11.95
CA PRO A 402 15.41 -8.30 -11.82
C PRO A 402 16.90 -8.65 -11.99
N GLU A 403 17.33 -9.76 -11.39
CA GLU A 403 18.68 -10.28 -11.58
C GLU A 403 18.91 -10.70 -13.05
N GLU A 404 20.16 -10.72 -13.51
CA GLU A 404 20.45 -11.09 -14.90
C GLU A 404 20.07 -12.57 -15.15
N GLY A 405 19.16 -12.80 -16.10
CA GLY A 405 18.53 -14.10 -16.33
C GLY A 405 17.25 -14.37 -15.51
N GLU A 406 16.85 -13.48 -14.59
CA GLU A 406 15.57 -13.58 -13.87
C GLU A 406 14.40 -13.24 -14.82
N VAL A 407 13.57 -14.23 -15.12
CA VAL A 407 12.40 -14.06 -15.99
C VAL A 407 11.15 -13.75 -15.15
N LEU A 408 10.62 -12.54 -15.28
CA LEU A 408 9.35 -12.16 -14.67
C LEU A 408 8.16 -12.83 -15.40
N GLY A 409 7.45 -13.72 -14.71
CA GLY A 409 6.21 -14.30 -15.19
C GLY A 409 4.99 -13.41 -14.91
N PHE A 410 4.16 -13.15 -15.92
CA PHE A 410 2.83 -12.58 -15.68
C PHE A 410 1.99 -13.59 -14.89
N ASN A 411 1.30 -13.11 -13.85
CA ASN A 411 0.47 -13.95 -12.97
C ASN A 411 -1.01 -13.55 -12.96
N GLY A 412 -1.34 -12.36 -13.48
CA GLY A 412 -2.67 -11.76 -13.48
C GLY A 412 -3.62 -12.29 -14.55
N TRP A 413 -3.48 -13.56 -14.97
CA TRP A 413 -4.21 -14.17 -16.09
C TRP A 413 -5.74 -14.01 -16.02
N ALA A 414 -6.33 -14.03 -14.82
CA ALA A 414 -7.75 -13.77 -14.61
C ALA A 414 -8.21 -12.39 -15.14
N ASN A 415 -7.33 -11.40 -15.15
CA ASN A 415 -7.61 -10.04 -15.62
C ASN A 415 -7.49 -9.90 -17.15
N MET A 416 -7.09 -10.95 -17.88
CA MET A 416 -7.07 -10.93 -19.35
C MET A 416 -8.44 -11.20 -19.96
N GLN A 417 -9.39 -11.74 -19.19
CA GLN A 417 -10.75 -11.94 -19.65
C GLN A 417 -11.45 -10.59 -19.83
N ARG A 418 -11.67 -10.20 -21.09
CA ARG A 418 -12.45 -8.99 -21.42
C ARG A 418 -13.88 -9.11 -20.89
N HIS A 419 -14.44 -8.00 -20.44
CA HIS A 419 -15.86 -7.91 -20.14
C HIS A 419 -16.65 -8.06 -21.46
N PRO A 420 -17.68 -8.94 -21.54
CA PRO A 420 -18.50 -9.09 -22.74
C PRO A 420 -19.31 -7.83 -23.10
N PHE A 421 -19.51 -6.94 -22.12
CA PHE A 421 -20.26 -5.69 -22.26
C PHE A 421 -19.52 -4.57 -21.54
N ALA A 422 -19.51 -3.39 -22.15
CA ALA A 422 -19.16 -2.12 -21.50
C ALA A 422 -20.24 -1.08 -21.83
N ILE A 423 -20.63 -0.30 -20.83
CA ILE A 423 -21.52 0.85 -21.01
C ILE A 423 -20.63 2.09 -21.15
N TYR A 424 -20.92 2.94 -22.12
CA TYR A 424 -20.35 4.29 -22.23
C TYR A 424 -21.50 5.27 -22.02
N ALA A 425 -21.33 6.28 -21.18
CA ALA A 425 -22.36 7.26 -20.87
C ALA A 425 -21.78 8.68 -20.79
N ASP A 426 -22.66 9.66 -20.93
CA ASP A 426 -22.33 11.09 -20.88
C ASP A 426 -23.57 11.89 -20.42
N PHE A 427 -23.35 13.03 -19.77
CA PHE A 427 -24.41 13.94 -19.31
C PHE A 427 -24.27 15.33 -19.93
N GLU A 428 -25.41 15.93 -20.30
CA GLU A 428 -25.50 17.36 -20.60
C GLU A 428 -26.16 18.09 -19.43
N ALA A 429 -25.63 19.24 -19.04
CA ALA A 429 -26.13 20.04 -17.94
C ALA A 429 -26.30 21.51 -18.33
N LEU A 430 -27.35 22.16 -17.81
CA LEU A 430 -27.47 23.61 -17.85
C LEU A 430 -26.57 24.26 -16.80
N LEU A 431 -26.10 25.47 -17.10
CA LEU A 431 -25.31 26.30 -16.21
C LEU A 431 -26.20 27.43 -15.69
N GLU A 432 -26.90 27.17 -14.59
CA GLU A 432 -27.76 28.17 -13.96
C GLU A 432 -26.90 29.10 -13.11
N LYS A 433 -27.02 30.41 -13.33
CA LYS A 433 -26.27 31.39 -12.52
C LYS A 433 -26.81 31.42 -11.10
N GLN A 434 -25.95 31.14 -10.14
CA GLN A 434 -26.26 31.25 -8.73
C GLN A 434 -25.71 32.60 -8.20
N THR A 435 -26.37 33.15 -7.19
CA THR A 435 -25.94 34.40 -6.51
C THR A 435 -25.70 34.17 -5.02
N GLU A 436 -25.67 32.92 -4.58
CA GLU A 436 -25.54 32.51 -3.19
C GLU A 436 -24.07 32.29 -2.79
N ARG A 437 -23.77 32.60 -1.53
CA ARG A 437 -22.45 32.37 -0.93
C ARG A 437 -22.32 30.94 -0.45
N VAL A 438 -21.32 30.24 -0.96
CA VAL A 438 -20.94 28.90 -0.52
C VAL A 438 -19.90 29.06 0.61
N GLY A 439 -20.39 29.41 1.79
CA GLY A 439 -19.58 29.68 2.98
C GLY A 439 -19.12 31.14 3.10
N ALA A 440 -18.14 31.40 3.98
CA ALA A 440 -17.77 32.74 4.39
C ALA A 440 -16.96 33.57 3.36
N SER A 441 -16.32 32.91 2.39
CA SER A 441 -15.31 33.52 1.50
C SER A 441 -15.40 33.10 0.03
N THR A 442 -16.43 32.33 -0.36
CA THR A 442 -16.58 31.80 -1.73
C THR A 442 -17.98 32.11 -2.25
N ASP A 443 -18.07 32.82 -3.38
CA ASP A 443 -19.33 33.07 -4.08
C ASP A 443 -19.55 31.95 -5.12
N GLY A 444 -20.73 31.31 -5.11
CA GLY A 444 -21.06 30.27 -6.08
C GLY A 444 -21.46 30.89 -7.42
N ILE A 445 -20.74 30.56 -8.50
CA ILE A 445 -20.92 31.25 -9.80
C ILE A 445 -22.03 30.59 -10.65
N HIS A 446 -22.02 29.26 -10.75
CA HIS A 446 -23.04 28.51 -11.49
C HIS A 446 -23.37 27.20 -10.77
N ALA A 447 -24.65 26.85 -10.71
CA ALA A 447 -25.13 25.51 -10.44
C ALA A 447 -25.19 24.72 -11.75
N HIS A 448 -24.72 23.46 -11.73
CA HIS A 448 -24.78 22.58 -12.89
C HIS A 448 -25.99 21.65 -12.73
N HIS A 449 -26.98 21.77 -13.62
CA HIS A 449 -28.23 21.03 -13.53
C HIS A 449 -28.36 20.02 -14.69
N PRO A 450 -28.35 18.69 -14.45
CA PRO A 450 -28.33 17.70 -15.51
C PRO A 450 -29.67 17.66 -16.26
N ILE A 451 -29.67 18.01 -17.56
CA ILE A 451 -30.87 18.06 -18.40
C ILE A 451 -31.04 16.86 -19.33
N SER A 452 -29.96 16.17 -19.67
CA SER A 452 -30.06 14.95 -20.48
C SER A 452 -28.88 14.02 -20.23
N TYR A 453 -29.04 12.76 -20.60
CA TYR A 453 -27.94 11.81 -20.68
C TYR A 453 -28.05 10.97 -21.96
N GLY A 454 -26.89 10.51 -22.42
CA GLY A 454 -26.78 9.43 -23.40
C GLY A 454 -26.08 8.22 -22.77
N TYR A 455 -26.46 7.01 -23.15
CA TYR A 455 -25.60 5.85 -22.97
C TYR A 455 -25.65 4.88 -24.15
N PHE A 456 -24.54 4.18 -24.37
CA PHE A 456 -24.37 3.17 -25.40
C PHE A 456 -23.78 1.89 -24.82
N VAL A 457 -24.31 0.73 -25.23
CA VAL A 457 -23.86 -0.59 -24.75
C VAL A 457 -22.98 -1.23 -25.82
N LYS A 458 -21.66 -1.22 -25.60
CA LYS A 458 -20.73 -1.93 -26.48
C LYS A 458 -20.64 -3.40 -26.04
N ALA A 459 -21.23 -4.29 -26.83
CA ALA A 459 -20.97 -5.72 -26.75
C ALA A 459 -19.62 -6.07 -27.41
N ALA A 460 -18.98 -7.14 -26.93
CA ALA A 460 -17.83 -7.76 -27.59
C ALA A 460 -18.25 -8.44 -28.90
N ALA A 461 -17.33 -8.53 -29.86
CA ALA A 461 -17.61 -9.02 -31.22
C ALA A 461 -18.05 -10.51 -31.28
N ASP A 462 -17.80 -11.28 -30.23
CA ASP A 462 -18.19 -12.68 -30.08
C ASP A 462 -19.55 -12.87 -29.37
N VAL A 463 -20.27 -11.79 -29.02
CA VAL A 463 -21.62 -11.86 -28.43
C VAL A 463 -22.67 -11.97 -29.54
N PRO A 464 -23.51 -13.04 -29.58
CA PRO A 464 -24.57 -13.16 -30.58
C PRO A 464 -25.67 -12.10 -30.44
N VAL A 465 -26.07 -11.49 -31.57
CA VAL A 465 -27.14 -10.48 -31.63
C VAL A 465 -28.47 -11.02 -31.07
N ALA A 466 -28.80 -12.29 -31.32
CA ALA A 466 -29.99 -12.94 -30.77
C ALA A 466 -30.04 -12.96 -29.23
N LEU A 467 -28.89 -12.91 -28.53
CA LEU A 467 -28.88 -12.73 -27.07
C LEU A 467 -29.16 -11.29 -26.67
N MET A 468 -28.71 -10.30 -27.45
CA MET A 468 -29.03 -8.89 -27.22
C MET A 468 -30.55 -8.68 -27.29
N GLU A 469 -31.18 -9.22 -28.34
CA GLU A 469 -32.62 -9.16 -28.56
C GLU A 469 -33.40 -9.89 -27.47
N LYS A 470 -33.03 -11.14 -27.15
CA LYS A 470 -33.70 -11.98 -26.13
C LYS A 470 -33.72 -11.33 -24.74
N TYR A 471 -32.71 -10.55 -24.38
CA TYR A 471 -32.61 -9.88 -23.08
C TYR A 471 -32.88 -8.37 -23.15
N ASP A 472 -33.43 -7.88 -24.27
CA ASP A 472 -33.79 -6.46 -24.48
C ASP A 472 -32.61 -5.50 -24.20
N ILE A 473 -31.42 -5.87 -24.70
CA ILE A 473 -30.21 -5.05 -24.58
C ILE A 473 -30.16 -4.10 -25.79
N PRO A 474 -30.16 -2.76 -25.57
CA PRO A 474 -30.21 -1.80 -26.65
C PRO A 474 -28.94 -1.87 -27.51
N GLN A 475 -29.13 -1.94 -28.83
CA GLN A 475 -28.05 -1.99 -29.82
C GLN A 475 -27.68 -0.60 -30.36
N THR A 476 -28.51 0.41 -30.11
CA THR A 476 -28.32 1.82 -30.45
C THR A 476 -28.12 2.67 -29.19
N PRO A 477 -27.57 3.90 -29.29
CA PRO A 477 -27.51 4.82 -28.17
C PRO A 477 -28.90 5.13 -27.61
N VAL A 478 -29.05 5.01 -26.28
CA VAL A 478 -30.24 5.42 -25.55
C VAL A 478 -30.02 6.85 -25.07
N ILE A 479 -30.90 7.76 -25.47
CA ILE A 479 -30.86 9.18 -25.09
C ILE A 479 -32.11 9.49 -24.30
N TYR A 480 -31.94 10.15 -23.16
CA TYR A 480 -33.04 10.65 -22.33
C TYR A 480 -32.86 12.14 -22.08
N ARG A 481 -33.92 12.92 -22.32
CA ARG A 481 -33.98 14.35 -22.00
C ARG A 481 -35.04 14.55 -20.92
N GLY A 482 -34.71 15.34 -19.90
CA GLY A 482 -35.66 15.82 -18.91
C GLY A 482 -36.68 16.79 -19.52
N SER A 483 -37.63 17.20 -18.69
CA SER A 483 -38.60 18.26 -19.00
C SER A 483 -38.84 19.08 -17.74
N GLU A 484 -39.45 20.26 -17.84
CA GLU A 484 -39.79 21.11 -16.68
C GLU A 484 -40.63 20.37 -15.61
N SER A 485 -41.32 19.31 -16.00
CA SER A 485 -42.10 18.41 -15.13
C SER A 485 -41.40 17.11 -14.70
N ARG A 486 -40.16 16.87 -15.15
CA ARG A 486 -39.36 15.64 -14.94
C ARG A 486 -37.89 15.97 -14.75
N ASP A 487 -37.62 16.61 -13.62
CA ASP A 487 -36.31 17.18 -13.29
C ASP A 487 -35.29 16.13 -12.76
N GLU A 488 -35.76 14.91 -12.43
CA GLU A 488 -34.96 13.85 -11.83
C GLU A 488 -34.09 13.07 -12.85
N VAL A 489 -33.35 13.77 -13.72
CA VAL A 489 -32.58 13.18 -14.83
C VAL A 489 -31.52 12.18 -14.34
N ALA A 490 -30.77 12.53 -13.30
CA ALA A 490 -29.74 11.65 -12.71
C ALA A 490 -30.34 10.40 -12.05
N LYS A 491 -31.49 10.53 -11.38
CA LYS A 491 -32.25 9.42 -10.80
C LYS A 491 -32.76 8.47 -11.88
N HIS A 492 -33.28 9.02 -12.97
CA HIS A 492 -33.73 8.24 -14.13
C HIS A 492 -32.56 7.49 -14.80
N PHE A 493 -31.38 8.13 -14.93
CA PHE A 493 -30.15 7.46 -15.37
C PHE A 493 -29.82 6.26 -14.48
N ILE A 494 -29.79 6.45 -13.15
CA ILE A 494 -29.44 5.38 -12.22
C ILE A 494 -30.47 4.24 -12.24
N ALA A 495 -31.76 4.53 -12.38
CA ALA A 495 -32.78 3.52 -12.57
C ALA A 495 -32.57 2.73 -13.88
N SER A 496 -32.35 3.44 -15.00
CA SER A 496 -32.16 2.88 -16.33
C SER A 496 -30.90 1.98 -16.42
N VAL A 497 -29.75 2.48 -15.95
CA VAL A 497 -28.49 1.72 -15.88
C VAL A 497 -28.59 0.54 -14.90
N THR A 498 -29.31 0.68 -13.79
CA THR A 498 -29.56 -0.43 -12.86
C THR A 498 -30.40 -1.54 -13.52
N ALA A 499 -31.48 -1.19 -14.21
CA ALA A 499 -32.32 -2.14 -14.94
C ALA A 499 -31.53 -2.85 -16.06
N LEU A 500 -30.74 -2.10 -16.84
CA LEU A 500 -29.83 -2.65 -17.83
C LEU A 500 -28.81 -3.62 -17.22
N ALA A 501 -28.17 -3.25 -16.11
CA ALA A 501 -27.19 -4.10 -15.44
C ALA A 501 -27.82 -5.40 -14.88
N ILE A 502 -29.09 -5.38 -14.49
CA ILE A 502 -29.84 -6.60 -14.11
C ILE A 502 -30.09 -7.48 -15.34
N ARG A 503 -30.51 -6.91 -16.49
CA ARG A 503 -30.69 -7.67 -17.74
C ARG A 503 -29.38 -8.33 -18.20
N LEU A 504 -28.26 -7.59 -18.15
CA LEU A 504 -26.92 -8.12 -18.46
C LEU A 504 -26.45 -9.19 -17.47
N GLY A 505 -26.70 -9.01 -16.16
CA GLY A 505 -26.38 -10.02 -15.14
C GLY A 505 -27.18 -11.31 -15.32
N ASN A 506 -28.47 -11.20 -15.66
CA ASN A 506 -29.32 -12.34 -15.99
C ASN A 506 -28.86 -13.06 -17.27
N LEU A 507 -28.49 -12.31 -18.33
CA LEU A 507 -27.93 -12.86 -19.56
C LEU A 507 -26.67 -13.69 -19.25
N LEU A 508 -25.71 -13.12 -18.53
CA LEU A 508 -24.45 -13.80 -18.16
C LEU A 508 -24.64 -15.01 -17.25
N LYS A 509 -25.72 -15.04 -16.45
CA LYS A 509 -26.01 -16.12 -15.49
C LYS A 509 -26.80 -17.28 -16.11
N ALA A 510 -27.73 -16.99 -17.02
CA ALA A 510 -28.60 -17.99 -17.65
C ALA A 510 -28.04 -18.55 -18.97
N THR A 511 -27.05 -17.89 -19.57
CA THR A 511 -26.46 -18.34 -20.84
C THR A 511 -25.20 -19.16 -20.59
N ASN A 512 -25.25 -20.45 -20.96
CA ASN A 512 -24.12 -21.37 -20.92
C ASN A 512 -24.10 -22.24 -22.19
N VAL A 513 -23.75 -21.62 -23.32
CA VAL A 513 -23.67 -22.29 -24.64
C VAL A 513 -22.50 -23.28 -24.63
N PRO A 514 -22.73 -24.58 -24.92
CA PRO A 514 -21.66 -25.56 -25.03
C PRO A 514 -20.61 -25.18 -26.08
N ILE A 515 -19.39 -25.70 -25.90
CA ILE A 515 -18.30 -25.46 -26.85
C ILE A 515 -18.67 -25.91 -28.28
N SER A 516 -18.40 -25.04 -29.24
CA SER A 516 -18.49 -25.29 -30.67
C SER A 516 -17.11 -25.07 -31.27
N MET A 517 -16.54 -26.12 -31.88
CA MET A 517 -15.23 -26.10 -32.53
C MET A 517 -15.38 -26.54 -33.99
N GLY A 518 -14.82 -25.76 -34.90
CA GLY A 518 -14.57 -26.19 -36.27
C GLY A 518 -13.52 -27.30 -36.36
N VAL A 519 -13.49 -28.01 -37.49
CA VAL A 519 -12.52 -29.10 -37.72
C VAL A 519 -11.07 -28.61 -37.60
N GLU A 520 -10.78 -27.39 -38.05
CA GLU A 520 -9.45 -26.78 -37.98
C GLU A 520 -9.08 -26.35 -36.56
N GLU A 521 -10.02 -25.78 -35.81
CA GLU A 521 -9.83 -25.41 -34.40
C GLU A 521 -9.55 -26.65 -33.54
N LEU A 522 -10.28 -27.74 -33.77
CA LEU A 522 -10.04 -29.02 -33.10
C LEU A 522 -8.67 -29.60 -33.44
N ARG A 523 -8.23 -29.52 -34.71
CA ARG A 523 -6.86 -29.93 -35.11
C ARG A 523 -5.80 -29.07 -34.41
N ALA A 524 -5.97 -27.75 -34.38
CA ALA A 524 -5.05 -26.82 -33.72
C ALA A 524 -4.98 -27.04 -32.19
N HIS A 525 -6.14 -27.27 -31.56
CA HIS A 525 -6.23 -27.64 -30.15
C HIS A 525 -5.50 -28.98 -29.86
N ASN A 526 -5.73 -29.99 -30.69
CA ASN A 526 -5.10 -31.31 -30.53
C ASN A 526 -3.58 -31.26 -30.76
N ALA A 527 -3.10 -30.47 -31.72
CA ALA A 527 -1.67 -30.30 -32.01
C ALA A 527 -0.90 -29.51 -30.93
N LYS A 528 -1.57 -28.66 -30.12
CA LYS A 528 -0.89 -27.91 -29.05
C LYS A 528 -0.38 -28.80 -27.93
N SER A 529 0.92 -28.66 -27.63
CA SER A 529 1.66 -29.33 -26.56
C SER A 529 1.86 -28.46 -25.30
N VAL A 530 1.65 -27.14 -25.40
CA VAL A 530 1.78 -26.16 -24.31
C VAL A 530 0.52 -25.33 -24.11
N CYS A 531 0.31 -24.86 -22.88
CA CYS A 531 -0.81 -24.01 -22.47
C CYS A 531 -0.63 -22.55 -22.92
N ASP A 532 -1.62 -21.98 -23.62
CA ASP A 532 -1.58 -20.62 -24.18
C ASP A 532 -1.38 -19.49 -23.16
N MET A 533 -1.68 -19.73 -21.87
CA MET A 533 -1.43 -18.74 -20.81
C MET A 533 -0.11 -18.96 -20.08
N CYS A 534 0.11 -20.14 -19.47
CA CYS A 534 1.32 -20.34 -18.66
C CYS A 534 2.55 -20.81 -19.44
N ASN A 535 2.43 -21.10 -20.74
CA ASN A 535 3.49 -21.64 -21.62
C ASN A 535 4.18 -22.92 -21.09
N LEU A 536 3.52 -23.63 -20.18
CA LEU A 536 3.98 -24.93 -19.67
C LEU A 536 3.36 -26.06 -20.49
N GLY A 537 4.10 -27.17 -20.63
CA GLY A 537 3.60 -28.39 -21.25
C GLY A 537 2.39 -28.99 -20.50
N PHE A 538 1.55 -29.70 -21.24
CA PHE A 538 0.47 -30.49 -20.65
C PHE A 538 1.01 -31.76 -19.98
N THR A 539 0.44 -32.10 -18.82
CA THR A 539 0.77 -33.31 -18.03
C THR A 539 -0.51 -33.93 -17.50
N GLU A 540 -0.45 -35.14 -16.92
CA GLU A 540 -1.61 -35.78 -16.28
C GLU A 540 -2.24 -34.90 -15.18
N THR A 541 -1.42 -34.16 -14.42
CA THR A 541 -1.87 -33.21 -13.38
C THR A 541 -2.25 -31.83 -13.94
N ARG A 542 -1.97 -31.56 -15.20
CA ARG A 542 -2.23 -30.29 -15.91
C ARG A 542 -2.83 -30.58 -17.28
N TRP A 543 -3.88 -31.40 -17.31
CA TRP A 543 -4.47 -31.86 -18.56
C TRP A 543 -4.98 -30.71 -19.42
N LYS A 544 -5.00 -30.94 -20.73
CA LYS A 544 -5.43 -30.00 -21.75
C LYS A 544 -6.95 -29.80 -21.71
N VAL A 545 -7.38 -28.54 -21.82
CA VAL A 545 -8.77 -28.08 -21.77
C VAL A 545 -8.99 -27.03 -22.86
N ALA A 546 -10.14 -27.10 -23.52
CA ALA A 546 -10.58 -26.12 -24.51
C ALA A 546 -11.40 -25.01 -23.81
N ASP A 547 -10.78 -23.85 -23.59
CA ASP A 547 -11.47 -22.67 -23.07
C ASP A 547 -12.34 -22.05 -24.17
N HIS A 548 -13.56 -21.64 -23.82
CA HIS A 548 -14.54 -21.18 -24.81
C HIS A 548 -15.43 -20.05 -24.24
N CYS A 549 -16.08 -19.34 -25.15
CA CYS A 549 -17.06 -18.32 -24.78
C CYS A 549 -18.41 -18.96 -24.45
N HIS A 550 -18.82 -18.96 -23.18
CA HIS A 550 -20.15 -19.47 -22.76
C HIS A 550 -21.33 -18.70 -23.37
N LEU A 551 -21.12 -17.58 -24.09
CA LEU A 551 -22.15 -16.83 -24.80
C LEU A 551 -22.32 -17.25 -26.27
N SER A 552 -21.26 -17.75 -26.92
CA SER A 552 -21.28 -18.10 -28.36
C SER A 552 -20.75 -19.49 -28.69
N GLY A 553 -20.30 -20.26 -27.69
CA GLY A 553 -19.66 -21.57 -27.85
C GLY A 553 -18.24 -21.54 -28.42
N ARG A 554 -17.79 -20.43 -29.02
CA ARG A 554 -16.51 -20.36 -29.75
C ARG A 554 -15.31 -20.63 -28.86
N LEU A 555 -14.35 -21.41 -29.38
CA LEU A 555 -13.05 -21.63 -28.77
C LEU A 555 -12.30 -20.30 -28.59
N ARG A 556 -11.64 -20.14 -27.45
CA ARG A 556 -10.76 -19.00 -27.14
C ARG A 556 -9.31 -19.43 -27.08
N HIS A 557 -9.01 -20.40 -26.22
CA HIS A 557 -7.65 -20.81 -25.89
C HIS A 557 -7.55 -22.30 -25.60
N THR A 558 -6.34 -22.84 -25.78
CA THR A 558 -5.97 -24.20 -25.37
C THR A 558 -5.16 -24.11 -24.08
N LEU A 559 -5.80 -24.44 -22.96
CA LEU A 559 -5.29 -24.18 -21.62
C LEU A 559 -5.07 -25.47 -20.85
N CYS A 560 -4.25 -25.43 -19.81
CA CYS A 560 -4.26 -26.48 -18.80
C CYS A 560 -5.37 -26.19 -17.77
N ALA A 561 -5.99 -27.22 -17.19
CA ALA A 561 -7.08 -27.06 -16.24
C ALA A 561 -6.86 -26.00 -15.12
N PRO A 562 -5.68 -25.88 -14.46
CA PRO A 562 -5.43 -24.84 -13.46
C PRO A 562 -5.39 -23.39 -14.00
N CYS A 563 -5.21 -23.21 -15.30
CA CYS A 563 -5.28 -21.91 -15.97
C CYS A 563 -6.72 -21.60 -16.40
N ASN A 564 -7.44 -22.59 -16.93
CA ASN A 564 -8.86 -22.48 -17.29
C ASN A 564 -9.71 -22.02 -16.10
N LEU A 565 -9.51 -22.64 -14.92
CA LEU A 565 -10.24 -22.31 -13.69
C LEU A 565 -10.00 -20.87 -13.17
N LYS A 566 -9.01 -20.14 -13.69
CA LYS A 566 -8.78 -18.72 -13.37
C LYS A 566 -9.57 -17.76 -14.25
N LEU A 567 -10.09 -18.22 -15.39
CA LEU A 567 -10.91 -17.43 -16.31
C LEU A 567 -12.38 -17.52 -15.84
N THR A 568 -12.74 -16.63 -14.91
CA THR A 568 -14.08 -16.59 -14.32
C THR A 568 -14.93 -15.50 -14.96
N THR A 569 -16.19 -15.81 -15.27
CA THR A 569 -17.17 -14.84 -15.78
C THR A 569 -17.18 -13.56 -14.93
N PRO A 570 -17.01 -12.37 -15.54
CA PRO A 570 -16.93 -11.12 -14.80
C PRO A 570 -18.20 -10.84 -13.96
N LYS A 571 -18.00 -10.45 -12.70
CA LYS A 571 -19.07 -10.18 -11.72
C LYS A 571 -19.56 -8.71 -11.73
N PHE A 572 -19.21 -7.97 -12.78
CA PHE A 572 -19.70 -6.61 -12.97
C PHE A 572 -19.68 -6.19 -14.44
N VAL A 573 -20.51 -5.19 -14.76
CA VAL A 573 -20.41 -4.42 -16.01
C VAL A 573 -19.74 -3.07 -15.74
N PRO A 574 -18.68 -2.69 -16.47
CA PRO A 574 -18.10 -1.36 -16.39
C PRO A 574 -19.01 -0.34 -17.09
N CYS A 575 -19.20 0.81 -16.46
CA CYS A 575 -19.83 2.00 -17.01
C CYS A 575 -18.77 3.11 -17.06
N PHE A 576 -18.36 3.51 -18.26
CA PHE A 576 -17.36 4.53 -18.49
C PHE A 576 -18.02 5.86 -18.79
N LEU A 577 -17.60 6.89 -18.05
CA LEU A 577 -17.83 8.29 -18.38
C LEU A 577 -16.45 8.96 -18.51
N HIS A 578 -16.31 10.06 -19.25
CA HIS A 578 -15.02 10.71 -19.47
C HIS A 578 -14.87 11.93 -18.55
N ASN A 579 -13.81 11.94 -17.73
CA ASN A 579 -13.64 12.91 -16.64
C ASN A 579 -14.69 12.76 -15.50
N LEU A 580 -15.26 11.54 -15.37
CA LEU A 580 -16.26 11.16 -14.36
C LEU A 580 -15.94 11.70 -12.97
N SER A 581 -14.70 11.53 -12.51
CA SER A 581 -14.29 11.81 -11.12
C SER A 581 -14.47 13.29 -10.73
N LYS A 582 -14.55 14.21 -11.70
CA LYS A 582 -14.62 15.66 -11.49
C LYS A 582 -15.94 16.29 -11.97
N TYR A 583 -16.85 15.50 -12.54
CA TYR A 583 -18.07 16.03 -13.16
C TYR A 583 -19.29 15.13 -12.87
N ASP A 584 -19.55 14.12 -13.69
CA ASP A 584 -20.79 13.33 -13.62
C ASP A 584 -20.94 12.56 -12.30
N ALA A 585 -19.84 12.28 -11.60
CA ALA A 585 -19.87 11.65 -10.28
C ALA A 585 -20.69 12.47 -9.27
N HIS A 586 -20.72 13.80 -9.40
CA HIS A 586 -21.52 14.65 -8.51
C HIS A 586 -23.03 14.46 -8.71
N PHE A 587 -23.49 14.27 -9.94
CA PHE A 587 -24.90 13.95 -10.24
C PHE A 587 -25.26 12.51 -9.86
N ILE A 588 -24.31 11.58 -10.03
CA ILE A 588 -24.57 10.15 -9.82
C ILE A 588 -24.54 9.78 -8.33
N VAL A 589 -23.58 10.28 -7.55
CA VAL A 589 -23.35 9.82 -6.18
C VAL A 589 -24.44 10.30 -5.21
N THR A 590 -25.02 11.48 -5.44
CA THR A 590 -26.19 11.99 -4.69
C THR A 590 -27.37 11.02 -4.78
N GLU A 591 -27.73 10.61 -5.99
CA GLU A 591 -28.82 9.65 -6.26
C GLU A 591 -28.55 8.23 -5.72
N LEU A 592 -27.27 7.85 -5.61
CA LEU A 592 -26.89 6.61 -4.96
C LEU A 592 -27.08 6.66 -3.44
N GLY A 593 -26.96 7.82 -2.80
CA GLY A 593 -27.09 7.99 -1.35
C GLY A 593 -28.44 7.54 -0.77
N TYR A 594 -29.49 7.51 -1.58
CA TYR A 594 -30.84 7.11 -1.18
C TYR A 594 -31.13 5.60 -1.34
N ASP A 595 -30.19 4.80 -1.86
CA ASP A 595 -30.39 3.36 -2.09
C ASP A 595 -30.07 2.51 -0.86
N LYS A 596 -30.94 1.53 -0.56
CA LYS A 596 -30.75 0.55 0.52
C LYS A 596 -29.76 -0.58 0.17
N LYS A 597 -29.35 -0.69 -1.11
CA LYS A 597 -28.38 -1.70 -1.57
C LYS A 597 -26.94 -1.25 -1.31
N SER A 598 -26.07 -2.22 -1.02
CA SER A 598 -24.66 -1.95 -0.71
C SER A 598 -23.91 -1.29 -1.88
N ILE A 599 -23.42 -0.07 -1.66
CA ILE A 599 -22.48 0.62 -2.54
C ILE A 599 -21.07 0.28 -2.10
N THR A 600 -20.12 0.24 -3.02
CA THR A 600 -18.69 0.05 -2.74
C THR A 600 -17.89 1.13 -3.45
N VAL A 601 -17.10 1.91 -2.69
CA VAL A 601 -16.38 3.08 -3.19
C VAL A 601 -14.88 2.86 -3.04
N ILE A 602 -14.09 3.31 -4.02
CA ILE A 602 -12.64 3.45 -3.93
C ILE A 602 -12.35 4.96 -3.94
N PRO A 603 -12.17 5.61 -2.79
CA PRO A 603 -11.92 7.04 -2.70
C PRO A 603 -10.51 7.42 -3.14
N ASN A 604 -10.34 8.65 -3.62
CA ASN A 604 -9.04 9.30 -3.86
C ASN A 604 -8.83 10.46 -2.87
N THR A 605 -9.86 11.29 -2.72
CA THR A 605 -10.02 12.31 -1.67
C THR A 605 -11.45 12.20 -1.12
N GLU A 606 -11.84 13.09 -0.20
CA GLU A 606 -13.22 13.15 0.32
C GLU A 606 -14.23 13.52 -0.79
N GLU A 607 -13.79 14.30 -1.78
CA GLU A 607 -14.61 14.79 -2.91
C GLU A 607 -14.48 13.94 -4.18
N ASN A 608 -13.30 13.34 -4.43
CA ASN A 608 -13.00 12.64 -5.68
C ASN A 608 -12.92 11.12 -5.47
N TYR A 609 -13.70 10.36 -6.25
CA TYR A 609 -13.67 8.89 -6.23
C TYR A 609 -12.92 8.31 -7.44
N ILE A 610 -12.09 7.28 -7.23
CA ILE A 610 -11.40 6.55 -8.33
C ILE A 610 -12.40 5.68 -9.09
N SER A 611 -13.28 5.01 -8.35
CA SER A 611 -14.42 4.27 -8.88
C SER A 611 -15.46 4.04 -7.78
N PHE A 612 -16.70 3.85 -8.17
CA PHE A 612 -17.76 3.40 -7.28
C PHE A 612 -18.60 2.33 -7.97
N SER A 613 -19.11 1.38 -7.18
CA SER A 613 -19.86 0.22 -7.68
C SER A 613 -21.19 0.11 -6.95
N LYS A 614 -22.28 0.00 -7.71
CA LYS A 614 -23.62 -0.28 -7.19
C LYS A 614 -23.90 -1.77 -7.34
N ARG A 615 -24.17 -2.46 -6.22
CA ARG A 615 -24.62 -3.86 -6.27
C ARG A 615 -26.06 -3.93 -6.77
N VAL A 616 -26.30 -4.64 -7.87
CA VAL A 616 -27.65 -4.75 -8.48
C VAL A 616 -28.31 -6.09 -8.16
N MET A 617 -27.50 -7.17 -8.12
CA MET A 617 -27.85 -8.56 -7.76
C MET A 617 -26.86 -9.06 -6.68
N PRO A 618 -27.10 -10.19 -5.99
CA PRO A 618 -26.21 -10.69 -4.94
C PRO A 618 -24.74 -10.89 -5.39
N ASP A 619 -24.57 -11.32 -6.64
CA ASP A 619 -23.31 -11.70 -7.30
C ASP A 619 -22.92 -10.76 -8.46
N PHE A 620 -23.70 -9.71 -8.75
CA PHE A 620 -23.46 -8.80 -9.88
C PHE A 620 -23.63 -7.31 -9.54
N SER A 621 -22.81 -6.46 -10.16
CA SER A 621 -22.77 -5.01 -9.93
C SER A 621 -22.55 -4.22 -11.22
N VAL A 622 -22.92 -2.93 -11.20
CA VAL A 622 -22.40 -1.95 -12.17
C VAL A 622 -21.27 -1.15 -11.50
N ARG A 623 -20.17 -0.95 -12.21
CA ARG A 623 -19.00 -0.19 -11.72
C ARG A 623 -18.75 1.01 -12.61
N PHE A 624 -18.85 2.20 -12.03
CA PHE A 624 -18.58 3.45 -12.71
C PHE A 624 -17.07 3.75 -12.69
N LEU A 625 -16.52 4.09 -13.85
CA LEU A 625 -15.09 4.25 -14.11
C LEU A 625 -14.83 5.52 -14.93
N ASP A 626 -13.81 6.28 -14.53
CA ASP A 626 -13.36 7.44 -15.28
C ASP A 626 -12.41 7.02 -16.41
N SER A 627 -12.84 7.19 -17.66
CA SER A 627 -12.01 6.86 -18.83
C SER A 627 -10.80 7.79 -19.00
N CYS A 628 -10.85 9.02 -18.47
CA CYS A 628 -9.74 10.00 -18.53
C CYS A 628 -8.53 9.55 -17.69
N ARG A 629 -8.74 8.69 -16.68
CA ARG A 629 -7.63 8.08 -15.91
C ARG A 629 -6.84 7.02 -16.69
N PHE A 630 -7.37 6.54 -17.82
CA PHE A 630 -6.69 5.62 -18.74
C PHE A 630 -6.17 6.35 -19.99
N MET A 631 -6.87 7.40 -20.43
CA MET A 631 -6.52 8.22 -21.59
C MET A 631 -6.64 9.70 -21.20
N ALA A 632 -5.53 10.28 -20.71
CA ALA A 632 -5.49 11.60 -20.10
C ALA A 632 -5.43 12.76 -21.13
N SER A 633 -6.34 12.72 -22.10
CA SER A 633 -6.52 13.68 -23.19
C SER A 633 -8.02 13.90 -23.42
N SER A 634 -8.39 15.06 -23.98
CA SER A 634 -9.81 15.35 -24.27
C SER A 634 -10.40 14.38 -25.31
N LEU A 635 -11.71 14.12 -25.26
CA LEU A 635 -12.39 13.30 -26.28
C LEU A 635 -12.18 13.83 -27.71
N ALA A 636 -12.10 15.15 -27.90
CA ALA A 636 -11.84 15.78 -29.19
C ALA A 636 -10.42 15.45 -29.73
N GLU A 637 -9.41 15.51 -28.85
CA GLU A 637 -8.03 15.12 -29.18
C GLU A 637 -7.91 13.62 -29.46
N LEU A 638 -8.55 12.78 -28.63
CA LEU A 638 -8.58 11.33 -28.81
C LEU A 638 -9.25 10.93 -30.12
N ALA A 639 -10.37 11.56 -30.48
CA ALA A 639 -11.05 11.36 -31.76
C ALA A 639 -10.18 11.87 -32.94
N GLY A 640 -9.54 13.03 -32.80
CA GLY A 640 -8.62 13.57 -33.81
C GLY A 640 -7.44 12.65 -34.11
N ASN A 641 -6.87 12.02 -33.08
CA ASN A 641 -5.76 11.07 -33.23
C ASN A 641 -6.16 9.79 -34.01
N LEU A 642 -7.42 9.37 -33.93
CA LEU A 642 -7.95 8.22 -34.68
C LEU A 642 -8.14 8.51 -36.19
N LEU A 643 -8.19 9.78 -36.59
CA LEU A 643 -8.32 10.22 -38.00
C LEU A 643 -6.96 10.30 -38.74
N THR A 644 -5.93 9.63 -38.21
CA THR A 644 -4.61 9.55 -38.86
C THR A 644 -4.70 8.83 -40.21
N ARG A 645 -3.94 9.31 -41.21
CA ARG A 645 -4.08 8.88 -42.61
C ARG A 645 -3.76 7.37 -42.77
N PRO A 646 -4.40 6.67 -43.72
CA PRO A 646 -3.99 5.31 -44.07
C PRO A 646 -2.48 5.23 -44.33
N GLY A 647 -1.80 4.33 -43.61
CA GLY A 647 -0.33 4.21 -43.60
C GLY A 647 0.36 4.74 -42.34
N ASP A 648 -0.23 5.70 -41.61
CA ASP A 648 0.39 6.21 -40.36
C ASP A 648 0.19 5.26 -39.15
N PHE A 649 -0.84 4.40 -39.19
CA PHE A 649 -1.10 3.41 -38.13
C PHE A 649 0.04 2.40 -37.93
N GLU A 650 0.87 2.13 -38.94
CA GLU A 650 2.03 1.22 -38.81
C GLU A 650 3.05 1.71 -37.77
N LYS A 651 3.12 3.02 -37.52
CA LYS A 651 3.94 3.62 -36.46
C LYS A 651 3.50 3.18 -35.07
N PHE A 652 2.22 2.85 -34.89
CA PHE A 652 1.62 2.36 -33.64
C PHE A 652 1.48 0.84 -33.66
N ARG A 653 2.62 0.14 -33.79
CA ARG A 653 2.74 -1.32 -33.98
C ARG A 653 1.85 -2.20 -33.08
N GLU A 654 1.58 -1.78 -31.85
CA GLU A 654 0.71 -2.53 -30.92
C GLU A 654 -0.77 -2.14 -31.05
N THR A 655 -1.09 -0.86 -31.26
CA THR A 655 -2.47 -0.38 -31.47
C THR A 655 -3.05 -0.92 -32.77
N ALA A 656 -2.26 -0.94 -33.84
CA ALA A 656 -2.67 -1.44 -35.16
C ALA A 656 -3.01 -2.94 -35.20
N LYS A 657 -2.56 -3.73 -34.21
CA LYS A 657 -2.97 -5.15 -34.06
C LYS A 657 -4.41 -5.31 -33.57
N VAL A 658 -4.98 -4.26 -32.97
CA VAL A 658 -6.32 -4.27 -32.34
C VAL A 658 -7.29 -3.37 -33.09
N PHE A 659 -6.80 -2.27 -33.66
CA PHE A 659 -7.51 -1.37 -34.56
C PHE A 659 -6.98 -1.52 -35.99
N GLN A 660 -7.65 -2.36 -36.77
CA GLN A 660 -7.64 -2.23 -38.23
C GLN A 660 -8.86 -1.40 -38.61
N PRO A 661 -8.69 -0.20 -39.20
CA PRO A 661 -9.79 0.49 -39.85
C PRO A 661 -10.33 -0.38 -41.00
N THR A 662 -11.64 -0.53 -41.06
CA THR A 662 -12.37 -1.11 -42.21
C THR A 662 -12.49 -0.09 -43.33
#